data_AF-A0AAD6MRQ7-F1
#
_entry.id   AF-A0AAD6MRQ7-F1
#
_cell.length_a   1.000
_cell.length_b   1.000
_cell.length_c   1.000
_cell.angle_alpha   90.00
_cell.angle_beta   90.00
_cell.angle_gamma   90.00
#
_symmetry.space_group_name_H-M   'P 1'
#
loop_
_entity.id
_entity.type
_entity.pdbx_description
1 polymer ?
#
loop_
_entity_poly.entity_id
_entity_poly.type
_entity_poly.pdbx_seq_one_letter_code
_entity_poly.pdbx_strand_id
1 'polypeptide(L)'
;MKFLAITSFAATVLAASRTTPPSGSIVVAKSGGDYTTVSDAISALDTDSTETQTIFIEEGTYEEQVYIPELSGALIIYGQTEDDTTYSSNTVTITYGLSLLDVDDDDESATFRNWAAKTSIYNINIANTYGEGSQALAISAYNTEQGYYGCQFTGFQDTVLAETGYQVYGTCYIEGAIDFIFGQTGNAWFDSCTIGVLTYGDGTITAQGRPSTSDDGYFVINESTVEAASGEDVVEGTYYLGRPWSEYARVVFQNTYLSDVINSAGWEEWSTSEPNTEDVLFGEYDNSGDGAEGTRASFATTLTAAVTISDILGSDYADWMGLLELPSEILAMIGENLYVVEYIKALIETHPRFAYDALFYEYMLLNRNPWAVEQGLRLAWSNGNEALACAMLIKGASVWGFRFTRCQSIEHTLRPPSYFDWLPREAYPLSCAARNGHIEIVKRLLDHCDPLIPHSAKYELVMMEAIKGGSTEAVKLLLDIKDDDVDPDFKLCGTKWHRYLGSSKAGCGNDTPLNTAIAYKRGEIIRLLLEHGRFGFNFNSLGIAARAGYDDMVTILLAKHHRTRTAIADAARGARISTLRILLRDGRLNPNIPDKIGWRTVHYAAQYGSVEMLNLLLSVESIHIDAKYGDHTPFSEAARRGNIMAMKTLMETGKVNIDSINSSAWTPLHHAVDAGDIEGEDNRTPLSYAAEGNSPEVVQFLLDLGVKPDPKDSNGRTPLSYAAEQCNGVIVHILLATSKVDMNSEDLHRWTPLHWTLQVIDKDLVFEKLSGKHGVDAVARIEEHEMAPILGDMA
;
A
#
# COMPACT_ATOMS: atom_id res chain seq x y z
N MET A 1 1.26 27.35 -10.08
CA MET A 1 1.26 26.26 -9.08
C MET A 1 2.41 25.35 -9.44
N LYS A 2 3.47 25.36 -8.62
CA LYS A 2 4.67 24.57 -8.84
C LYS A 2 4.40 23.18 -8.26
N PHE A 3 4.28 22.17 -9.10
CA PHE A 3 4.36 20.77 -8.66
C PHE A 3 5.83 20.49 -8.38
N LEU A 4 6.21 20.45 -7.10
CA LEU A 4 7.43 19.76 -6.67
C LEU A 4 7.08 18.28 -6.62
N ALA A 5 7.77 17.46 -7.42
CA ALA A 5 7.88 16.04 -7.16
C ALA A 5 8.71 15.90 -5.87
N ILE A 6 8.05 15.55 -4.78
CA ILE A 6 8.72 15.21 -3.52
C ILE A 6 9.16 13.76 -3.65
N THR A 7 10.43 13.57 -3.38
CA THR A 7 11.21 12.39 -3.71
C THR A 7 11.22 11.45 -2.50
N SER A 8 10.63 10.26 -2.65
CA SER A 8 10.56 9.19 -1.63
C SER A 8 11.84 8.39 -1.47
N PHE A 9 12.38 8.19 -0.27
CA PHE A 9 13.67 7.55 0.01
C PHE A 9 13.68 6.02 -0.18
N ALA A 10 12.82 5.48 -1.05
CA ALA A 10 12.94 4.11 -1.52
C ALA A 10 14.11 4.01 -2.50
N ALA A 11 15.28 3.67 -1.98
CA ALA A 11 16.35 3.09 -2.77
C ALA A 11 15.81 1.84 -3.47
N THR A 12 15.51 1.91 -4.77
CA THR A 12 15.52 0.69 -5.60
C THR A 12 16.97 0.27 -5.80
N VAL A 13 17.61 -0.14 -4.71
CA VAL A 13 18.89 -0.82 -4.68
C VAL A 13 18.57 -2.30 -4.81
N LEU A 14 19.28 -3.00 -5.69
CA LEU A 14 19.39 -4.46 -5.59
C LEU A 14 19.80 -4.76 -4.15
N ALA A 15 18.96 -5.44 -3.35
CA ALA A 15 19.24 -5.81 -1.96
C ALA A 15 20.73 -6.18 -1.81
N ALA A 16 21.47 -5.37 -1.07
CA ALA A 16 22.86 -5.67 -0.77
C ALA A 16 22.86 -6.50 0.51
N SER A 17 23.58 -7.62 0.48
CA SER A 17 23.74 -8.45 1.67
C SER A 17 24.94 -7.93 2.47
N ARG A 18 24.80 -7.79 3.78
CA ARG A 18 25.89 -7.43 4.70
C ARG A 18 26.26 -8.66 5.55
N THR A 19 26.59 -9.76 4.88
CA THR A 19 26.87 -11.07 5.52
C THR A 19 28.34 -11.26 5.88
N THR A 20 29.22 -10.32 5.57
CA THR A 20 30.66 -10.40 5.88
C THR A 20 31.19 -9.06 6.37
N PRO A 21 32.14 -9.05 7.33
CA PRO A 21 32.70 -7.83 7.87
C PRO A 21 33.47 -7.03 6.79
N PRO A 22 33.25 -5.72 6.67
CA PRO A 22 34.11 -4.85 5.85
C PRO A 22 35.58 -4.93 6.32
N SER A 23 36.51 -4.77 5.38
CA SER A 23 37.94 -4.80 5.69
C SER A 23 38.31 -3.74 6.74
N GLY A 24 39.01 -4.16 7.79
CA GLY A 24 39.45 -3.27 8.88
C GLY A 24 38.41 -3.04 9.98
N SER A 25 37.24 -3.67 9.90
CA SER A 25 36.24 -3.62 10.98
C SER A 25 36.68 -4.42 12.19
N ILE A 26 36.34 -3.95 13.39
CA ILE A 26 36.32 -4.76 14.60
C ILE A 26 35.12 -5.71 14.50
N VAL A 27 35.35 -7.01 14.66
CA VAL A 27 34.30 -8.03 14.55
C VAL A 27 33.80 -8.46 15.93
N VAL A 28 32.49 -8.30 16.16
CA VAL A 28 31.80 -8.81 17.35
C VAL A 28 31.06 -10.09 16.96
N ALA A 29 31.36 -11.20 17.63
CA ALA A 29 30.68 -12.47 17.37
C ALA A 29 30.62 -13.33 18.64
N LYS A 30 29.56 -14.15 18.78
CA LYS A 30 29.44 -15.10 19.91
C LYS A 30 30.59 -16.10 19.98
N SER A 31 31.24 -16.39 18.86
CA SER A 31 32.49 -17.15 18.81
C SER A 31 33.29 -16.79 17.56
N GLY A 32 34.60 -16.57 17.70
CA GLY A 32 35.50 -16.41 16.56
C GLY A 32 35.72 -14.99 16.05
N GLY A 33 34.99 -13.99 16.57
CA GLY A 33 35.25 -12.56 16.36
C GLY A 33 36.38 -12.02 17.25
N ASP A 34 36.70 -10.74 17.08
CA ASP A 34 37.67 -10.02 17.91
C ASP A 34 37.16 -9.84 19.35
N TYR A 35 35.86 -9.61 19.51
CA TYR A 35 35.17 -9.47 20.79
C TYR A 35 33.88 -10.29 20.83
N THR A 36 33.43 -10.66 22.04
CA THR A 36 32.19 -11.43 22.25
C THR A 36 30.97 -10.58 22.64
N THR A 37 31.21 -9.30 22.94
CA THR A 37 30.21 -8.32 23.37
C THR A 37 30.43 -7.00 22.63
N VAL A 38 29.36 -6.25 22.41
CA VAL A 38 29.39 -4.94 21.75
C VAL A 38 30.14 -3.93 22.62
N SER A 39 29.94 -3.96 23.93
CA SER A 39 30.58 -3.03 24.88
C SER A 39 32.11 -3.14 24.89
N ASP A 40 32.65 -4.36 24.83
CA ASP A 40 34.11 -4.58 24.72
C ASP A 40 34.66 -4.03 23.40
N ALA A 41 33.93 -4.18 22.29
CA ALA A 41 34.33 -3.63 21.00
C ALA A 41 34.30 -2.10 20.98
N ILE A 42 33.27 -1.48 21.57
CA ILE A 42 33.19 -0.03 21.77
C ILE A 42 34.38 0.45 22.63
N SER A 43 34.67 -0.25 23.72
CA SER A 43 35.79 0.09 24.63
C SER A 43 37.16 -0.02 23.97
N ALA A 44 37.26 -0.72 22.84
CA ALA A 44 38.48 -0.86 22.06
C ALA A 44 38.67 0.23 21.00
N LEU A 45 37.67 1.09 20.77
CA LEU A 45 37.77 2.21 19.84
C LEU A 45 38.80 3.23 20.34
N ASP A 46 39.52 3.85 19.41
CA ASP A 46 40.38 4.99 19.70
C ASP A 46 39.53 6.27 19.74
N THR A 47 39.30 6.81 20.94
CA THR A 47 38.48 8.01 21.15
C THR A 47 39.10 9.29 20.58
N ASP A 48 40.44 9.31 20.42
CA ASP A 48 41.19 10.46 19.93
C ASP A 48 41.41 10.40 18.40
N SER A 49 41.16 9.25 17.77
CA SER A 49 41.26 9.08 16.33
C SER A 49 40.20 9.92 15.61
N THR A 50 40.64 10.67 14.60
CA THR A 50 39.75 11.38 13.67
C THR A 50 39.35 10.55 12.46
N GLU A 51 39.96 9.37 12.28
CA GLU A 51 39.63 8.44 11.19
C GLU A 51 38.34 7.68 11.51
N THR A 52 37.59 7.31 10.47
CA THR A 52 36.39 6.48 10.60
C THR A 52 36.73 5.11 11.15
N GLN A 53 36.02 4.69 12.19
CA GLN A 53 36.14 3.37 12.79
C GLN A 53 34.88 2.55 12.48
N THR A 54 35.04 1.24 12.27
CA THR A 54 33.93 0.37 11.87
C THR A 54 33.83 -0.83 12.80
N ILE A 55 32.61 -1.11 13.27
CA ILE A 55 32.25 -2.34 14.00
C ILE A 55 31.29 -3.15 13.12
N PHE A 56 31.52 -4.45 13.04
CA PHE A 56 30.62 -5.41 12.41
C PHE A 56 30.19 -6.44 13.44
N ILE A 57 28.87 -6.60 13.63
CA ILE A 57 28.28 -7.51 14.61
C ILE A 57 27.69 -8.70 13.86
N GLU A 58 28.20 -9.90 14.14
CA GLU A 58 27.64 -11.15 13.61
C GLU A 58 26.32 -11.51 14.28
N GLU A 59 25.52 -12.32 13.57
CA GLU A 59 24.18 -12.76 13.99
C GLU A 59 24.12 -13.22 15.46
N GLY A 60 23.04 -12.87 16.14
CA GLY A 60 22.79 -13.30 17.51
C GLY A 60 22.20 -12.23 18.43
N THR A 61 21.85 -12.67 19.64
CA THR A 61 21.29 -11.80 20.69
C THR A 61 22.36 -11.48 21.75
N TYR A 62 22.62 -10.19 21.97
CA TYR A 62 23.59 -9.64 22.90
C TYR A 62 22.83 -8.97 24.05
N GLU A 63 22.88 -9.58 25.23
CA GLU A 63 22.19 -9.11 26.43
C GLU A 63 23.15 -8.23 27.25
N GLU A 64 23.16 -6.94 26.96
CA GLU A 64 24.07 -5.95 27.53
C GLU A 64 23.55 -4.53 27.33
N GLN A 65 23.91 -3.62 28.24
CA GLN A 65 23.74 -2.19 28.03
C GLN A 65 24.97 -1.63 27.31
N VAL A 66 24.77 -0.96 26.17
CA VAL A 66 25.85 -0.41 25.35
C VAL A 66 25.92 1.09 25.50
N TYR A 67 27.11 1.63 25.74
CA TYR A 67 27.37 3.07 25.78
C TYR A 67 28.49 3.43 24.81
N ILE A 68 28.18 4.25 23.80
CA ILE A 68 29.14 4.85 22.88
C ILE A 68 29.55 6.22 23.45
N PRO A 69 30.80 6.38 23.93
CA PRO A 69 31.28 7.67 24.39
C PRO A 69 31.45 8.65 23.23
N GLU A 70 31.67 9.93 23.52
CA GLU A 70 32.09 10.89 22.50
C GLU A 70 33.37 10.42 21.78
N LEU A 71 33.38 10.51 20.44
CA LEU A 71 34.49 10.13 19.58
C LEU A 71 34.94 11.34 18.73
N SER A 72 36.24 11.44 18.48
CA SER A 72 36.80 12.50 17.62
C SER A 72 36.53 12.28 16.12
N GLY A 73 36.33 11.02 15.71
CA GLY A 73 36.07 10.59 14.34
C GLY A 73 34.71 9.90 14.18
N ALA A 74 34.35 9.57 12.94
CA ALA A 74 33.08 8.89 12.65
C ALA A 74 33.10 7.42 13.09
N LEU A 75 31.93 6.88 13.43
CA LEU A 75 31.75 5.47 13.77
C LEU A 75 30.65 4.84 12.92
N ILE A 76 30.96 3.70 12.31
CA ILE A 76 29.98 2.92 11.56
C ILE A 76 29.78 1.57 12.25
N ILE A 77 28.53 1.20 12.54
CA ILE A 77 28.18 -0.09 13.13
C ILE A 77 27.22 -0.83 12.18
N TYR A 78 27.64 -2.00 11.73
CA TYR A 78 26.82 -2.89 10.90
C TYR A 78 26.34 -4.10 11.70
N GLY A 79 25.04 -4.40 11.65
CA GLY A 79 24.51 -5.71 11.95
C GLY A 79 24.59 -6.64 10.74
N GLN A 80 24.92 -7.91 10.96
CA GLN A 80 24.84 -8.94 9.93
C GLN A 80 23.39 -9.06 9.41
N THR A 81 23.23 -9.04 8.09
CA THR A 81 21.93 -9.23 7.43
C THR A 81 22.12 -9.77 6.01
N GLU A 82 21.15 -10.54 5.52
CA GLU A 82 21.09 -10.95 4.11
C GLU A 82 20.50 -9.87 3.20
N ASP A 83 19.79 -8.89 3.77
CA ASP A 83 19.19 -7.75 3.08
C ASP A 83 19.34 -6.49 3.95
N ASP A 84 20.22 -5.58 3.53
CA ASP A 84 20.50 -4.32 4.23
C ASP A 84 19.47 -3.21 3.94
N THR A 85 18.46 -3.48 3.12
CA THR A 85 17.44 -2.49 2.75
C THR A 85 16.20 -2.51 3.65
N THR A 86 16.08 -3.50 4.54
CA THR A 86 14.90 -3.66 5.41
C THR A 86 15.29 -4.04 6.83
N TYR A 87 14.51 -3.55 7.81
CA TYR A 87 14.64 -3.97 9.21
C TYR A 87 14.19 -5.41 9.47
N SER A 88 13.35 -5.97 8.59
CA SER A 88 12.75 -7.29 8.78
C SER A 88 13.73 -8.45 8.62
N SER A 89 14.87 -8.20 7.98
CA SER A 89 15.94 -9.19 7.76
C SER A 89 17.06 -9.11 8.80
N ASN A 90 16.94 -8.24 9.81
CA ASN A 90 17.94 -8.08 10.85
C ASN A 90 18.15 -9.38 11.63
N THR A 91 19.41 -9.81 11.78
CA THR A 91 19.78 -11.02 12.54
C THR A 91 20.50 -10.72 13.86
N VAL A 92 20.81 -9.44 14.11
CA VAL A 92 21.49 -8.96 15.32
C VAL A 92 20.48 -8.30 16.24
N THR A 93 20.48 -8.69 17.51
CA THR A 93 19.66 -8.06 18.55
C THR A 93 20.54 -7.68 19.74
N ILE A 94 20.48 -6.42 20.16
CA ILE A 94 21.06 -5.92 21.41
C ILE A 94 19.89 -5.65 22.36
N THR A 95 19.94 -6.19 23.56
CA THR A 95 18.84 -6.08 24.51
C THR A 95 19.30 -5.90 25.95
N TYR A 96 18.58 -5.08 26.70
CA TYR A 96 18.78 -4.91 28.12
C TYR A 96 17.47 -4.47 28.78
N GLY A 97 17.26 -4.78 30.05
CA GLY A 97 16.05 -4.40 30.78
C GLY A 97 16.39 -3.44 31.90
N LEU A 98 16.15 -2.14 31.70
CA LEU A 98 16.42 -1.11 32.70
C LEU A 98 15.41 0.02 32.56
N SER A 99 14.97 0.58 33.69
CA SER A 99 13.98 1.64 33.74
C SER A 99 14.46 2.83 34.55
N LEU A 100 13.84 3.99 34.34
CA LEU A 100 14.08 5.20 35.12
C LEU A 100 13.88 5.01 36.64
N LEU A 101 13.11 4.01 37.08
CA LEU A 101 12.98 3.71 38.52
C LEU A 101 14.29 3.24 39.17
N ASP A 102 15.23 2.74 38.36
CA ASP A 102 16.47 2.11 38.79
C ASP A 102 17.71 3.00 38.55
N VAL A 103 17.55 4.15 37.90
CA VAL A 103 18.63 5.07 37.50
C VAL A 103 18.27 6.53 37.76
N ASP A 104 19.23 7.44 37.53
CA ASP A 104 19.05 8.87 37.88
C ASP A 104 18.38 9.69 36.77
N ASP A 105 18.47 9.26 35.50
CA ASP A 105 17.90 9.95 34.34
C ASP A 105 17.53 8.99 33.18
N ASP A 106 16.80 9.50 32.18
CA ASP A 106 16.29 8.71 31.06
C ASP A 106 17.41 8.07 30.22
N ASP A 107 18.52 8.78 29.97
CA ASP A 107 19.66 8.27 29.19
C ASP A 107 20.24 7.01 29.83
N GLU A 108 20.38 7.00 31.15
CA GLU A 108 20.88 5.84 31.87
C GLU A 108 19.96 4.61 31.78
N SER A 109 18.68 4.78 31.47
CA SER A 109 17.75 3.65 31.30
C SER A 109 17.86 2.98 29.93
N ALA A 110 18.54 3.61 28.96
CA ALA A 110 18.57 3.13 27.58
C ALA A 110 19.39 1.84 27.43
N THR A 111 18.89 0.90 26.62
CA THR A 111 19.67 -0.29 26.21
C THR A 111 20.90 0.12 25.40
N PHE A 112 20.77 1.14 24.56
CA PHE A 112 21.82 1.63 23.69
C PHE A 112 21.94 3.16 23.82
N ARG A 113 23.06 3.63 24.35
CA ARG A 113 23.34 5.05 24.59
C ARG A 113 24.37 5.54 23.60
N ASN A 114 24.00 6.48 22.73
CA ASN A 114 24.89 7.02 21.71
C ASN A 114 25.20 8.50 21.95
N TRP A 115 26.41 8.80 22.43
CA TRP A 115 26.90 10.16 22.65
C TRP A 115 27.91 10.62 21.59
N ALA A 116 28.28 9.75 20.64
CA ALA A 116 29.20 10.09 19.58
C ALA A 116 28.50 10.88 18.47
N ALA A 117 29.15 11.94 17.96
CA ALA A 117 28.73 12.54 16.70
C ALA A 117 29.11 11.63 15.52
N LYS A 118 28.50 11.85 14.35
CA LYS A 118 28.91 11.20 13.08
C LYS A 118 28.87 9.68 13.15
N THR A 119 27.77 9.15 13.69
CA THR A 119 27.55 7.71 13.80
C THR A 119 26.55 7.22 12.77
N SER A 120 26.86 6.11 12.11
CA SER A 120 25.90 5.41 11.23
C SER A 120 25.71 3.98 11.69
N ILE A 121 24.48 3.62 12.05
CA ILE A 121 24.11 2.32 12.61
C ILE A 121 23.11 1.64 11.68
N TYR A 122 23.41 0.40 11.29
CA TYR A 122 22.67 -0.33 10.26
C TYR A 122 22.17 -1.68 10.74
N ASN A 123 20.89 -1.99 10.48
CA ASN A 123 20.31 -3.33 10.55
C ASN A 123 20.49 -4.07 11.88
N ILE A 124 20.31 -3.35 13.00
CA ILE A 124 20.37 -3.90 14.35
C ILE A 124 19.01 -3.71 15.04
N ASN A 125 18.57 -4.75 15.74
CA ASN A 125 17.42 -4.66 16.64
C ASN A 125 17.93 -4.22 18.03
N ILE A 126 17.36 -3.16 18.57
CA ILE A 126 17.70 -2.60 19.89
C ILE A 126 16.41 -2.62 20.72
N ALA A 127 16.41 -3.40 21.79
CA ALA A 127 15.20 -3.70 22.55
C ALA A 127 15.38 -3.50 24.05
N ASN A 128 14.59 -2.61 24.64
CA ASN A 128 14.46 -2.55 26.09
C ASN A 128 13.38 -3.52 26.57
N THR A 129 13.76 -4.47 27.43
CA THR A 129 12.89 -5.57 27.86
C THR A 129 12.12 -5.30 29.15
N TYR A 130 12.21 -4.10 29.72
CA TYR A 130 11.49 -3.76 30.96
C TYR A 130 9.95 -3.87 30.80
N GLY A 131 9.40 -3.39 29.69
CA GLY A 131 7.97 -3.44 29.40
C GLY A 131 7.16 -2.30 30.04
N GLU A 132 5.88 -2.54 30.32
CA GLU A 132 4.97 -1.54 30.90
C GLU A 132 5.31 -1.18 32.35
N GLY A 133 5.27 0.11 32.70
CA GLY A 133 5.26 0.59 34.10
C GLY A 133 6.20 1.75 34.41
N SER A 134 7.18 2.02 33.56
CA SER A 134 8.14 3.13 33.68
C SER A 134 8.79 3.40 32.32
N GLN A 135 9.35 4.60 32.18
CA GLN A 135 10.28 4.95 31.10
C GLN A 135 11.41 3.92 31.00
N ALA A 136 11.61 3.37 29.80
CA ALA A 136 12.59 2.33 29.55
C ALA A 136 13.02 2.37 28.07
N LEU A 137 14.10 3.09 27.80
CA LEU A 137 14.52 3.45 26.46
C LEU A 137 15.17 2.27 25.72
N ALA A 138 14.83 2.05 24.46
CA ALA A 138 15.64 1.23 23.56
C ALA A 138 16.94 1.99 23.22
N ILE A 139 16.81 3.26 22.83
CA ILE A 139 17.94 4.10 22.45
C ILE A 139 17.83 5.51 23.03
N SER A 140 18.98 6.05 23.43
CA SER A 140 19.19 7.48 23.66
C SER A 140 20.23 8.05 22.70
N ALA A 141 19.84 9.09 21.98
CA ALA A 141 20.64 9.74 20.94
C ALA A 141 21.01 11.16 21.36
N TYR A 142 22.28 11.33 21.73
CA TYR A 142 22.91 12.60 22.09
C TYR A 142 23.97 12.96 21.05
N ASN A 143 24.09 14.24 20.70
CA ASN A 143 25.01 14.80 19.70
C ASN A 143 24.46 14.79 18.25
N THR A 144 25.27 15.22 17.28
CA THR A 144 24.81 15.55 15.92
C THR A 144 25.33 14.59 14.85
N GLU A 145 24.67 14.61 13.69
CA GLU A 145 25.02 13.83 12.50
C GLU A 145 24.94 12.31 12.77
N GLN A 146 23.84 11.87 13.40
CA GLN A 146 23.59 10.46 13.69
C GLN A 146 22.57 9.87 12.72
N GLY A 147 22.89 8.72 12.14
CA GLY A 147 22.02 7.97 11.24
C GLY A 147 21.75 6.56 11.74
N TYR A 148 20.47 6.19 11.75
CA TYR A 148 19.98 4.86 12.09
C TYR A 148 19.19 4.32 10.90
N TYR A 149 19.61 3.20 10.34
CA TYR A 149 19.09 2.71 9.06
C TYR A 149 18.69 1.25 9.16
N GLY A 150 17.46 0.91 8.78
CA GLY A 150 16.98 -0.47 8.87
C GLY A 150 16.98 -1.03 10.29
N CYS A 151 17.00 -0.19 11.32
CA CYS A 151 17.06 -0.65 12.71
C CYS A 151 15.65 -0.94 13.25
N GLN A 152 15.56 -1.77 14.29
CA GLN A 152 14.34 -1.92 15.07
C GLN A 152 14.56 -1.35 16.48
N PHE A 153 13.64 -0.55 16.97
CA PHE A 153 13.65 -0.01 18.33
C PHE A 153 12.36 -0.43 19.03
N THR A 154 12.48 -1.30 20.03
CA THR A 154 11.31 -1.82 20.75
C THR A 154 11.37 -1.52 22.25
N GLY A 155 10.24 -1.08 22.78
CA GLY A 155 10.05 -0.63 24.15
C GLY A 155 8.57 -0.39 24.42
N PHE A 156 8.24 0.24 25.55
CA PHE A 156 6.85 0.52 25.92
C PHE A 156 6.60 2.01 26.12
N GLN A 157 7.19 2.60 27.16
CA GLN A 157 7.17 4.04 27.37
C GLN A 157 8.55 4.58 27.07
N ASP A 158 8.61 5.68 26.32
CA ASP A 158 9.84 6.43 26.03
C ASP A 158 10.88 5.59 25.25
N THR A 159 10.47 4.87 24.19
CA THR A 159 11.35 3.94 23.45
C THR A 159 12.57 4.62 22.79
N VAL A 160 12.38 5.76 22.13
CA VAL A 160 13.42 6.49 21.38
C VAL A 160 13.56 7.91 21.92
N LEU A 161 14.70 8.20 22.54
CA LEU A 161 15.07 9.56 22.96
C LEU A 161 15.93 10.25 21.91
N ALA A 162 15.33 11.13 21.13
CA ALA A 162 15.98 12.01 20.15
C ALA A 162 16.32 13.38 20.78
N GLU A 163 17.33 13.41 21.66
CA GLU A 163 17.48 14.51 22.61
C GLU A 163 18.17 15.77 22.08
N THR A 164 19.25 15.61 21.31
CA THR A 164 20.06 16.74 20.80
C THR A 164 20.59 16.48 19.38
N GLY A 165 20.94 17.54 18.65
CA GLY A 165 21.65 17.46 17.37
C GLY A 165 20.81 16.96 16.19
N TYR A 166 21.47 16.73 15.04
CA TYR A 166 20.84 16.25 13.81
C TYR A 166 20.80 14.73 13.77
N GLN A 167 19.61 14.17 13.59
CA GLN A 167 19.38 12.73 13.63
C GLN A 167 18.47 12.28 12.49
N VAL A 168 18.78 11.13 11.90
CA VAL A 168 17.93 10.49 10.88
C VAL A 168 17.66 9.03 11.23
N TYR A 169 16.39 8.63 11.11
CA TYR A 169 15.92 7.27 11.28
C TYR A 169 15.29 6.85 9.95
N GLY A 170 15.98 6.03 9.17
CA GLY A 170 15.58 5.65 7.81
C GLY A 170 15.15 4.19 7.74
N THR A 171 13.95 3.93 7.25
CA THR A 171 13.41 2.57 7.09
C THR A 171 13.52 1.75 8.37
N CYS A 172 13.26 2.37 9.52
CA CYS A 172 13.31 1.71 10.83
C CYS A 172 11.93 1.21 11.26
N TYR A 173 11.90 0.22 12.16
CA TYR A 173 10.72 -0.12 12.95
C TYR A 173 10.85 0.51 14.33
N ILE A 174 9.81 1.20 14.81
CA ILE A 174 9.79 1.82 16.13
C ILE A 174 8.48 1.41 16.82
N GLU A 175 8.58 0.85 18.01
CA GLU A 175 7.44 0.32 18.75
C GLU A 175 7.30 0.94 20.14
N GLY A 176 6.06 1.22 20.55
CA GLY A 176 5.75 1.67 21.90
C GLY A 176 4.29 2.04 22.13
N ALA A 177 4.01 2.54 23.33
CA ALA A 177 2.67 2.86 23.80
C ALA A 177 2.47 4.33 24.19
N ILE A 178 3.44 4.92 24.89
CA ILE A 178 3.32 6.28 25.44
C ILE A 178 4.62 7.01 25.21
N ASP A 179 4.53 8.21 24.63
CA ASP A 179 5.63 9.16 24.41
C ASP A 179 6.87 8.49 23.80
N PHE A 180 6.67 7.44 22.99
CA PHE A 180 7.75 6.51 22.67
C PHE A 180 8.73 7.03 21.61
N ILE A 181 8.46 8.22 21.05
CA ILE A 181 9.43 9.06 20.33
C ILE A 181 9.45 10.43 21.03
N PHE A 182 10.48 10.71 21.82
CA PHE A 182 10.54 11.91 22.64
C PHE A 182 11.91 12.56 22.66
N GLY A 183 11.99 13.77 23.22
CA GLY A 183 13.22 14.54 23.36
C GLY A 183 12.98 16.04 23.28
N GLN A 184 13.99 16.84 23.61
CA GLN A 184 13.81 18.29 23.77
C GLN A 184 14.34 19.11 22.60
N THR A 185 15.61 18.94 22.23
CA THR A 185 16.32 19.88 21.34
C THR A 185 16.86 19.23 20.06
N GLY A 186 16.56 17.95 19.84
CA GLY A 186 16.95 17.22 18.64
C GLY A 186 16.20 17.70 17.39
N ASN A 187 16.90 17.68 16.26
CA ASN A 187 16.29 17.76 14.94
C ASN A 187 16.29 16.35 14.36
N ALA A 188 15.16 15.67 14.46
CA ALA A 188 15.02 14.27 14.11
C ALA A 188 14.12 14.09 12.89
N TRP A 189 14.64 13.40 11.88
CA TRP A 189 13.92 13.06 10.66
C TRP A 189 13.69 11.55 10.59
N PHE A 190 12.44 11.13 10.73
CA PHE A 190 12.01 9.75 10.58
C PHE A 190 11.48 9.57 9.16
N ASP A 191 12.18 8.80 8.35
CA ASP A 191 11.85 8.60 6.93
C ASP A 191 11.49 7.14 6.66
N SER A 192 10.35 6.91 6.01
CA SER A 192 9.94 5.58 5.55
C SER A 192 9.89 4.54 6.69
N CYS A 193 9.63 4.99 7.92
CA CYS A 193 9.61 4.12 9.10
C CYS A 193 8.26 3.43 9.26
N THR A 194 8.26 2.29 9.94
CA THR A 194 7.05 1.66 10.46
C THR A 194 6.98 1.95 11.96
N ILE A 195 5.90 2.59 12.38
CA ILE A 195 5.62 2.98 13.77
C ILE A 195 4.51 2.05 14.28
N GLY A 196 4.90 1.05 15.07
CA GLY A 196 4.01 0.05 15.65
C GLY A 196 3.49 0.49 17.02
N VAL A 197 2.18 0.66 17.16
CA VAL A 197 1.56 1.00 18.45
C VAL A 197 1.09 -0.24 19.20
N LEU A 198 1.33 -0.28 20.51
CA LEU A 198 0.97 -1.43 21.36
C LEU A 198 -0.48 -1.36 21.86
N THR A 199 -1.05 -2.47 22.36
CA THR A 199 -2.37 -2.44 23.00
C THR A 199 -2.29 -1.66 24.31
N TYR A 200 -2.86 -0.47 24.33
CA TYR A 200 -2.94 0.42 25.49
C TYR A 200 -4.28 1.16 25.54
N GLY A 201 -4.55 1.86 26.64
CA GLY A 201 -5.78 2.65 26.82
C GLY A 201 -5.87 3.81 25.85
N ASP A 202 -5.23 4.93 26.20
CA ASP A 202 -5.03 6.07 25.30
C ASP A 202 -3.51 6.31 25.19
N GLY A 203 -2.96 6.15 23.99
CA GLY A 203 -1.51 6.18 23.74
C GLY A 203 -1.05 7.44 23.00
N THR A 204 0.24 7.74 23.09
CA THR A 204 0.86 8.91 22.44
C THR A 204 2.13 8.49 21.73
N ILE A 205 2.29 8.90 20.47
CA ILE A 205 3.47 8.54 19.69
C ILE A 205 4.64 9.48 20.01
N THR A 206 4.41 10.79 19.89
CA THR A 206 5.47 11.78 20.08
C THR A 206 5.28 12.66 21.32
N ALA A 207 6.40 12.97 21.99
CA ALA A 207 6.44 13.97 23.06
C ALA A 207 7.69 14.85 22.93
N GLN A 208 7.53 15.99 22.24
CA GLN A 208 8.65 16.90 21.98
C GLN A 208 8.65 18.04 23.02
N GLY A 209 9.82 18.27 23.63
CA GLY A 209 10.00 19.15 24.79
C GLY A 209 10.79 20.43 24.49
N ARG A 210 10.73 20.95 23.26
CA ARG A 210 11.48 22.14 22.84
C ARG A 210 11.30 23.32 23.81
N PRO A 211 12.36 23.88 24.39
CA PRO A 211 12.23 24.75 25.56
C PRO A 211 11.85 26.19 25.24
N SER A 212 12.01 26.67 24.00
CA SER A 212 11.80 28.08 23.66
C SER A 212 11.62 28.31 22.16
N THR A 213 11.09 29.47 21.76
CA THR A 213 11.01 29.88 20.35
C THR A 213 12.38 30.04 19.66
N SER A 214 13.47 30.18 20.40
CA SER A 214 14.84 30.32 19.85
C SER A 214 15.59 29.01 19.67
N ASP A 215 15.08 27.91 20.22
CA ASP A 215 15.67 26.58 20.02
C ASP A 215 15.30 26.04 18.64
N ASP A 216 16.12 25.23 18.00
CA ASP A 216 15.84 24.77 16.63
C ASP A 216 15.12 23.41 16.58
N GLY A 217 14.97 22.71 17.72
CA GLY A 217 14.45 21.34 17.81
C GLY A 217 13.16 21.10 17.01
N TYR A 218 13.11 19.95 16.33
CA TYR A 218 12.08 19.65 15.35
C TYR A 218 12.02 18.15 15.08
N PHE A 219 10.85 17.51 15.30
CA PHE A 219 10.62 16.15 14.83
C PHE A 219 9.78 16.14 13.55
N VAL A 220 10.22 15.38 12.54
CA VAL A 220 9.45 15.16 11.32
C VAL A 220 9.32 13.67 11.05
N ILE A 221 8.08 13.21 10.98
CA ILE A 221 7.70 11.86 10.57
C ILE A 221 7.25 11.96 9.13
N ASN A 222 8.09 11.48 8.22
CA ASN A 222 7.93 11.60 6.77
C ASN A 222 7.76 10.23 6.13
N GLU A 223 6.79 10.11 5.21
CA GLU A 223 6.58 8.91 4.38
C GLU A 223 6.52 7.60 5.17
N SER A 224 6.09 7.67 6.43
CA SER A 224 6.10 6.54 7.35
C SER A 224 4.72 5.87 7.38
N THR A 225 4.60 4.79 8.16
CA THR A 225 3.35 4.09 8.43
C THR A 225 3.12 4.04 9.93
N VAL A 226 1.91 4.36 10.39
CA VAL A 226 1.48 4.20 11.78
C VAL A 226 0.37 3.16 11.84
N GLU A 227 0.62 2.06 12.53
CA GLU A 227 -0.29 0.92 12.63
C GLU A 227 -0.13 0.15 13.94
N ALA A 228 -1.12 -0.69 14.28
CA ALA A 228 -0.99 -1.62 15.38
C ALA A 228 0.24 -2.51 15.18
N ALA A 229 1.06 -2.65 16.23
CA ALA A 229 2.19 -3.56 16.19
C ALA A 229 1.73 -5.01 15.93
N SER A 230 2.62 -5.81 15.34
CA SER A 230 2.27 -7.17 14.92
C SER A 230 1.83 -8.02 16.11
N GLY A 231 0.57 -8.48 16.08
CA GLY A 231 -0.02 -9.31 17.15
C GLY A 231 -0.82 -8.53 18.21
N GLU A 232 -0.86 -7.19 18.11
CA GLU A 232 -1.63 -6.32 18.99
C GLU A 232 -3.06 -6.10 18.46
N ASP A 233 -4.03 -5.97 19.38
CA ASP A 233 -5.44 -5.68 19.08
C ASP A 233 -5.78 -4.29 19.62
N VAL A 234 -5.27 -3.27 18.91
CA VAL A 234 -5.40 -1.87 19.32
C VAL A 234 -6.78 -1.35 18.91
N VAL A 235 -7.48 -0.76 19.88
CA VAL A 235 -8.81 -0.19 19.64
C VAL A 235 -8.70 1.02 18.72
N GLU A 236 -9.58 1.10 17.72
CA GLU A 236 -9.71 2.24 16.80
C GLU A 236 -9.76 3.57 17.57
N GLY A 237 -8.98 4.54 17.12
CA GLY A 237 -9.03 5.91 17.63
C GLY A 237 -8.43 6.13 19.03
N THR A 238 -7.59 5.24 19.53
CA THR A 238 -6.97 5.35 20.88
C THR A 238 -5.62 6.04 20.91
N TYR A 239 -4.95 6.21 19.77
CA TYR A 239 -3.61 6.81 19.72
C TYR A 239 -3.60 8.25 19.21
N TYR A 240 -2.88 9.12 19.91
CA TYR A 240 -2.57 10.46 19.42
C TYR A 240 -1.20 10.47 18.74
N LEU A 241 -1.06 11.24 17.66
CA LEU A 241 0.19 11.53 16.97
C LEU A 241 1.24 12.12 17.93
N GLY A 242 0.79 12.83 18.97
CA GLY A 242 1.64 13.26 20.07
C GLY A 242 0.97 14.27 20.99
N ARG A 243 1.78 14.72 21.96
CA ARG A 243 1.43 15.74 22.93
C ARG A 243 2.62 16.63 23.29
N PRO A 244 2.39 17.86 23.79
CA PRO A 244 3.45 18.85 23.97
C PRO A 244 4.10 18.77 25.35
N TRP A 245 5.24 18.08 25.46
CA TRP A 245 6.01 18.07 26.72
C TRP A 245 6.38 19.50 27.16
N SER A 246 6.52 20.42 26.20
CA SER A 246 6.66 21.85 26.46
C SER A 246 5.74 22.70 25.57
N GLU A 247 5.51 23.96 25.99
CA GLU A 247 4.72 24.97 25.27
C GLU A 247 5.18 25.25 23.82
N TYR A 248 6.43 24.93 23.49
CA TYR A 248 7.02 25.22 22.19
C TYR A 248 7.27 23.97 21.34
N ALA A 249 6.58 22.87 21.68
CA ALA A 249 6.71 21.58 21.03
C ALA A 249 6.53 21.68 19.51
N ARG A 250 7.36 20.94 18.77
CA ARG A 250 7.37 21.02 17.31
C ARG A 250 7.50 19.65 16.66
N VAL A 251 6.41 19.17 16.08
CA VAL A 251 6.30 17.88 15.43
C VAL A 251 5.49 18.00 14.13
N VAL A 252 5.93 17.33 13.07
CA VAL A 252 5.18 17.23 11.81
C VAL A 252 5.04 15.78 11.38
N PHE A 253 3.82 15.37 11.04
CA PHE A 253 3.55 14.14 10.30
C PHE A 253 3.22 14.53 8.85
N GLN A 254 3.98 14.01 7.89
CA GLN A 254 3.76 14.32 6.48
C GLN A 254 3.93 13.12 5.57
N ASN A 255 3.12 13.07 4.50
CA ASN A 255 3.11 11.98 3.52
C ASN A 255 2.97 10.58 4.15
N THR A 256 2.45 10.51 5.38
CA THR A 256 2.50 9.32 6.23
C THR A 256 1.14 8.61 6.18
N TYR A 257 1.15 7.28 6.13
CA TYR A 257 -0.06 6.48 6.27
C TYR A 257 -0.41 6.33 7.76
N LEU A 258 -1.61 6.77 8.13
CA LEU A 258 -2.18 6.72 9.47
C LEU A 258 -3.37 5.76 9.45
N SER A 259 -3.21 4.59 10.07
CA SER A 259 -4.30 3.62 10.22
C SER A 259 -5.39 4.13 11.17
N ASP A 260 -6.47 3.35 11.29
CA ASP A 260 -7.64 3.64 12.12
C ASP A 260 -7.34 3.69 13.64
N VAL A 261 -6.14 3.27 14.08
CA VAL A 261 -5.70 3.41 15.48
C VAL A 261 -5.61 4.88 15.94
N ILE A 262 -5.46 5.83 15.01
CA ILE A 262 -5.29 7.24 15.34
C ILE A 262 -6.61 7.90 15.75
N ASN A 263 -6.60 8.54 16.93
CA ASN A 263 -7.68 9.34 17.45
C ASN A 263 -8.04 10.49 16.50
N SER A 264 -9.33 10.73 16.31
CA SER A 264 -9.84 11.76 15.40
C SER A 264 -9.33 13.18 15.70
N ALA A 265 -8.96 13.48 16.95
CA ALA A 265 -8.34 14.75 17.34
C ALA A 265 -6.90 14.88 16.85
N GLY A 266 -6.23 13.77 16.54
CA GLY A 266 -4.83 13.70 16.10
C GLY A 266 -3.83 14.00 17.22
N TRP A 267 -4.04 15.06 18.01
CA TRP A 267 -3.10 15.57 19.00
C TRP A 267 -3.77 15.75 20.36
N GLU A 268 -3.03 15.49 21.43
CA GLU A 268 -3.50 15.63 22.81
C GLU A 268 -2.85 16.86 23.49
N GLU A 269 -3.57 17.46 24.45
CA GLU A 269 -2.98 18.40 25.41
C GLU A 269 -2.04 17.66 26.35
N TRP A 270 -1.02 18.32 26.91
CA TRP A 270 -0.14 17.67 27.87
C TRP A 270 -0.87 17.27 29.15
N SER A 271 -1.69 18.18 29.69
CA SER A 271 -2.64 17.88 30.75
C SER A 271 -3.71 18.96 30.84
N THR A 272 -4.81 18.66 31.53
CA THR A 272 -5.87 19.66 31.80
C THR A 272 -5.39 20.89 32.59
N SER A 273 -4.34 20.76 33.40
CA SER A 273 -3.78 21.85 34.20
C SER A 273 -2.69 22.64 33.49
N GLU A 274 -1.96 21.98 32.59
CA GLU A 274 -0.86 22.52 31.80
C GLU A 274 -1.01 22.00 30.37
N PRO A 275 -1.89 22.62 29.54
CA PRO A 275 -2.14 22.10 28.20
C PRO A 275 -0.93 22.19 27.27
N ASN A 276 -0.11 23.23 27.44
CA ASN A 276 1.09 23.52 26.64
C ASN A 276 0.81 23.67 25.12
N THR A 277 -0.26 24.36 24.72
CA THR A 277 -0.75 24.36 23.32
C THR A 277 -0.80 25.74 22.64
N GLU A 278 -0.43 26.82 23.30
CA GLU A 278 -0.48 28.18 22.76
C GLU A 278 0.57 28.42 21.66
N ASP A 279 1.80 27.88 21.81
CA ASP A 279 2.94 28.15 20.91
C ASP A 279 3.48 26.90 20.17
N VAL A 280 2.73 25.80 20.18
CA VAL A 280 3.12 24.55 19.50
C VAL A 280 3.03 24.65 17.98
N LEU A 281 3.83 23.84 17.30
CA LEU A 281 3.61 23.49 15.90
C LEU A 281 3.44 21.98 15.79
N PHE A 282 2.18 21.55 15.73
CA PHE A 282 1.77 20.20 15.44
C PHE A 282 1.18 20.14 14.04
N GLY A 283 2.04 19.84 13.08
CA GLY A 283 1.74 19.97 11.66
C GLY A 283 1.36 18.64 11.02
N GLU A 284 0.37 18.68 10.12
CA GLU A 284 0.02 17.56 9.25
C GLU A 284 0.04 18.00 7.77
N TYR A 285 0.62 17.18 6.88
CA TYR A 285 0.65 17.43 5.44
C TYR A 285 0.50 16.14 4.61
N ASP A 286 -0.52 16.09 3.75
CA ASP A 286 -0.71 15.00 2.76
C ASP A 286 -0.63 13.57 3.35
N ASN A 287 -1.07 13.42 4.61
CA ASN A 287 -1.20 12.11 5.25
C ASN A 287 -2.41 11.36 4.66
N SER A 288 -2.36 10.04 4.70
CA SER A 288 -3.39 9.16 4.14
C SER A 288 -3.81 8.06 5.13
N GLY A 289 -4.89 7.33 4.84
CA GLY A 289 -5.43 6.31 5.75
C GLY A 289 -6.56 6.85 6.63
N ASP A 290 -7.28 5.96 7.32
CA ASP A 290 -8.49 6.32 8.07
C ASP A 290 -8.17 7.25 9.26
N GLY A 291 -7.00 7.08 9.88
CA GLY A 291 -6.49 7.95 10.93
C GLY A 291 -6.07 9.35 10.46
N ALA A 292 -5.93 9.59 9.15
CA ALA A 292 -5.66 10.91 8.60
C ALA A 292 -6.91 11.79 8.53
N GLU A 293 -8.10 11.22 8.72
CA GLU A 293 -9.36 11.92 8.75
C GLU A 293 -9.78 12.24 10.21
N GLY A 294 -10.62 13.26 10.39
CA GLY A 294 -11.15 13.59 11.72
C GLY A 294 -11.24 15.09 12.00
N THR A 295 -11.79 15.43 13.17
CA THR A 295 -11.79 16.81 13.66
C THR A 295 -10.54 17.03 14.49
N ARG A 296 -9.47 17.50 13.83
CA ARG A 296 -8.20 17.77 14.51
C ARG A 296 -8.35 18.76 15.66
N ALA A 297 -7.52 18.58 16.69
CA ALA A 297 -7.42 19.47 17.84
C ALA A 297 -7.26 20.92 17.37
N SER A 298 -7.82 21.87 18.12
CA SER A 298 -7.87 23.28 17.67
C SER A 298 -6.50 23.95 17.55
N PHE A 299 -5.48 23.38 18.19
CA PHE A 299 -4.07 23.81 18.12
C PHE A 299 -3.25 23.07 17.06
N ALA A 300 -3.84 22.09 16.36
CA ALA A 300 -3.20 21.42 15.24
C ALA A 300 -3.14 22.35 14.01
N THR A 301 -2.10 22.17 13.20
CA THR A 301 -1.82 22.97 12.01
C THR A 301 -1.89 22.11 10.76
N THR A 302 -2.85 22.38 9.87
CA THR A 302 -2.78 21.82 8.51
C THR A 302 -1.78 22.62 7.68
N LEU A 303 -0.69 21.97 7.27
CA LEU A 303 0.35 22.60 6.48
C LEU A 303 -0.08 22.73 5.00
N THR A 304 0.43 23.75 4.31
CA THR A 304 0.19 23.95 2.88
C THR A 304 1.26 23.33 1.97
N ALA A 305 2.39 22.92 2.56
CA ALA A 305 3.51 22.26 1.91
C ALA A 305 4.24 21.39 2.93
N ALA A 306 4.87 20.31 2.47
CA ALA A 306 5.79 19.52 3.27
C ALA A 306 6.98 20.37 3.73
N VAL A 307 7.49 20.06 4.93
CA VAL A 307 8.78 20.54 5.41
C VAL A 307 9.88 19.81 4.63
N THR A 308 10.98 20.49 4.33
CA THR A 308 12.11 19.88 3.63
C THR A 308 13.17 19.40 4.59
N ILE A 309 13.79 18.25 4.30
CA ILE A 309 14.85 17.68 5.15
C ILE A 309 16.03 18.63 5.35
N SER A 310 16.38 19.43 4.33
CA SER A 310 17.45 20.42 4.42
C SER A 310 17.15 21.58 5.37
N ASP A 311 15.87 21.88 5.60
CA ASP A 311 15.47 22.90 6.58
C ASP A 311 15.60 22.38 8.02
N ILE A 312 15.64 21.05 8.20
CA ILE A 312 15.68 20.37 9.51
C ILE A 312 17.10 19.91 9.86
N LEU A 313 17.78 19.26 8.92
CA LEU A 313 19.09 18.62 9.12
C LEU A 313 20.27 19.42 8.57
N GLY A 314 20.01 20.62 8.05
CA GLY A 314 21.02 21.44 7.38
C GLY A 314 21.16 21.13 5.89
N SER A 315 21.75 22.06 5.13
CA SER A 315 21.91 21.92 3.68
C SER A 315 22.92 20.85 3.27
N ASP A 316 23.82 20.49 4.18
CA ASP A 316 24.89 19.49 4.06
C ASP A 316 24.47 18.11 4.58
N TYR A 317 23.18 17.89 4.84
CA TYR A 317 22.66 16.61 5.35
C TYR A 317 23.10 15.40 4.51
N ALA A 318 23.18 15.57 3.20
CA ALA A 318 23.60 14.51 2.28
C ALA A 318 25.06 14.10 2.48
N ASP A 319 25.92 15.00 2.95
CA ASP A 319 27.35 14.80 3.09
C ASP A 319 27.62 13.87 4.28
N TRP A 320 27.10 14.22 5.46
CA TRP A 320 27.32 13.46 6.68
C TRP A 320 26.48 12.18 6.76
N MET A 321 25.35 12.10 6.05
CA MET A 321 24.64 10.83 5.84
C MET A 321 25.37 9.86 4.91
N GLY A 322 26.54 10.25 4.36
CA GLY A 322 27.32 9.40 3.46
C GLY A 322 26.67 9.23 2.08
N LEU A 323 25.73 10.11 1.70
CA LEU A 323 25.12 10.09 0.36
C LEU A 323 26.10 10.61 -0.71
N LEU A 324 27.15 11.35 -0.31
CA LEU A 324 28.22 11.87 -1.19
C LEU A 324 29.45 10.96 -1.37
N GLU A 325 29.71 10.02 -0.45
CA GLU A 325 30.92 9.21 -0.50
C GLU A 325 30.74 7.94 -1.35
N LEU A 326 31.60 7.80 -2.37
CA LEU A 326 31.66 6.59 -3.18
C LEU A 326 32.34 5.47 -2.38
N PRO A 327 31.80 4.24 -2.35
CA PRO A 327 32.46 3.12 -1.68
C PRO A 327 33.88 2.88 -2.20
N SER A 328 34.76 2.38 -1.33
CA SER A 328 36.17 2.14 -1.61
C SER A 328 36.41 1.21 -2.81
N GLU A 329 35.51 0.27 -3.12
CA GLU A 329 35.63 -0.57 -4.33
C GLU A 329 35.51 0.25 -5.61
N ILE A 330 34.71 1.32 -5.59
CA ILE A 330 34.53 2.22 -6.73
C ILE A 330 35.77 3.10 -6.90
N LEU A 331 36.31 3.68 -5.83
CA LEU A 331 37.58 4.45 -5.86
C LEU A 331 38.74 3.63 -6.44
N ALA A 332 38.82 2.34 -6.09
CA ALA A 332 39.81 1.41 -6.64
C ALA A 332 39.60 1.11 -8.15
N MET A 333 38.35 1.18 -8.65
CA MET A 333 37.99 0.94 -10.05
C MET A 333 38.23 2.14 -10.99
N ILE A 334 38.14 3.38 -10.51
CA ILE A 334 38.28 4.60 -11.35
C ILE A 334 39.73 5.07 -11.51
N GLY A 335 40.65 4.65 -10.63
CA GLY A 335 42.05 5.12 -10.61
C GLY A 335 42.17 6.62 -10.26
N GLU A 336 43.39 7.12 -10.02
CA GLU A 336 43.70 8.50 -9.57
C GLU A 336 43.37 9.62 -10.59
N ASN A 337 42.25 9.55 -11.30
CA ASN A 337 41.83 10.57 -12.25
C ASN A 337 41.01 11.67 -11.54
N LEU A 338 41.72 12.67 -11.01
CA LEU A 338 41.19 13.79 -10.23
C LEU A 338 39.97 14.48 -10.87
N TYR A 339 39.90 14.53 -12.20
CA TYR A 339 38.82 15.20 -12.94
C TYR A 339 37.49 14.45 -12.88
N VAL A 340 37.54 13.11 -12.77
CA VAL A 340 36.35 12.25 -12.65
C VAL A 340 35.82 12.31 -11.22
N VAL A 341 36.71 12.36 -10.24
CA VAL A 341 36.38 12.50 -8.82
C VAL A 341 35.66 13.83 -8.54
N GLU A 342 36.17 14.96 -9.05
CA GLU A 342 35.49 16.26 -8.83
C GLU A 342 34.18 16.40 -9.59
N TYR A 343 34.05 15.79 -10.77
CA TYR A 343 32.79 15.83 -11.54
C TYR A 343 31.70 14.97 -10.90
N ILE A 344 32.05 13.81 -10.33
CA ILE A 344 31.11 12.97 -9.60
C ILE A 344 30.68 13.67 -8.31
N LYS A 345 31.60 14.26 -7.54
CA LYS A 345 31.25 15.07 -6.35
C LYS A 345 30.21 16.15 -6.68
N ALA A 346 30.43 16.93 -7.74
CA ALA A 346 29.48 17.95 -8.19
C ALA A 346 28.11 17.38 -8.66
N LEU A 347 28.08 16.14 -9.16
CA LEU A 347 26.86 15.45 -9.59
C LEU A 347 26.05 14.91 -8.40
N ILE A 348 26.74 14.43 -7.36
CA ILE A 348 26.09 13.93 -6.14
C ILE A 348 25.60 15.11 -5.28
N GLU A 349 26.36 16.22 -5.21
CA GLU A 349 25.93 17.49 -4.61
C GLU A 349 24.64 18.05 -5.23
N THR A 350 24.39 17.79 -6.52
CA THR A 350 23.20 18.28 -7.23
C THR A 350 22.07 17.27 -7.30
N HIS A 351 22.37 15.95 -7.26
CA HIS A 351 21.39 14.86 -7.42
C HIS A 351 21.79 13.58 -6.63
N PRO A 352 21.58 13.55 -5.28
CA PRO A 352 22.12 12.52 -4.37
C PRO A 352 21.68 11.08 -4.67
N ARG A 353 20.51 10.89 -5.30
CA ARG A 353 19.93 9.57 -5.58
C ARG A 353 20.67 8.69 -6.58
N PHE A 354 21.62 9.24 -7.34
CA PHE A 354 22.09 8.60 -8.59
C PHE A 354 23.60 8.35 -8.65
N ALA A 355 24.31 8.44 -7.52
CA ALA A 355 25.76 8.22 -7.45
C ALA A 355 26.16 6.84 -8.02
N TYR A 356 25.48 5.78 -7.58
CA TYR A 356 25.75 4.41 -8.03
C TYR A 356 25.33 4.14 -9.48
N ASP A 357 24.20 4.70 -9.90
CA ASP A 357 23.71 4.56 -11.28
C ASP A 357 24.66 5.25 -12.27
N ALA A 358 25.10 6.48 -11.98
CA ALA A 358 26.03 7.22 -12.84
C ALA A 358 27.34 6.46 -13.10
N LEU A 359 27.85 5.75 -12.09
CA LEU A 359 29.06 4.93 -12.16
C LEU A 359 28.86 3.63 -12.94
N PHE A 360 27.73 2.95 -12.76
CA PHE A 360 27.33 1.80 -13.58
C PHE A 360 27.14 2.20 -15.06
N TYR A 361 26.54 3.37 -15.31
CA TYR A 361 26.33 3.90 -16.65
C TYR A 361 27.61 4.42 -17.31
N GLU A 362 28.58 4.95 -16.56
CA GLU A 362 29.88 5.35 -17.11
C GLU A 362 30.79 4.14 -17.40
N TYR A 363 30.75 3.09 -16.57
CA TYR A 363 31.32 1.77 -16.89
C TYR A 363 30.74 1.19 -18.19
N MET A 364 29.42 1.33 -18.40
CA MET A 364 28.72 0.91 -19.62
C MET A 364 29.10 1.74 -20.86
N LEU A 365 29.30 3.06 -20.69
CA LEU A 365 29.77 3.99 -21.74
C LEU A 365 31.24 3.71 -22.14
N LEU A 366 32.08 3.33 -21.19
CA LEU A 366 33.47 2.91 -21.44
C LEU A 366 33.56 1.57 -22.19
N ASN A 367 32.59 0.66 -21.96
CA ASN A 367 32.55 -0.69 -22.54
C ASN A 367 31.85 -0.82 -23.92
N ARG A 368 31.48 0.30 -24.56
CA ARG A 368 30.94 0.34 -25.95
C ARG A 368 29.73 -0.58 -26.23
N ASN A 369 28.77 -0.70 -25.30
CA ASN A 369 27.55 -1.48 -25.54
C ASN A 369 26.37 -0.57 -25.98
N PRO A 370 25.88 -0.65 -27.24
CA PRO A 370 24.79 0.20 -27.73
C PRO A 370 23.46 0.01 -27.00
N TRP A 371 23.18 -1.21 -26.53
CA TRP A 371 21.97 -1.53 -25.78
C TRP A 371 21.99 -0.86 -24.39
N ALA A 372 23.17 -0.79 -23.77
CA ALA A 372 23.35 -0.14 -22.49
C ALA A 372 23.17 1.39 -22.54
N VAL A 373 23.66 2.02 -23.60
CA VAL A 373 23.46 3.46 -23.86
C VAL A 373 21.97 3.75 -24.11
N GLU A 374 21.27 2.85 -24.80
CA GLU A 374 19.83 2.92 -24.98
C GLU A 374 19.06 2.84 -23.64
N GLN A 375 19.43 1.89 -22.77
CA GLN A 375 18.80 1.79 -21.44
C GLN A 375 19.15 2.97 -20.53
N GLY A 376 20.39 3.48 -20.59
CA GLY A 376 20.80 4.66 -19.82
C GLY A 376 20.10 5.94 -20.25
N LEU A 377 19.91 6.15 -21.57
CA LEU A 377 19.11 7.26 -22.09
C LEU A 377 17.63 7.12 -21.69
N ARG A 378 17.06 5.91 -21.74
CA ARG A 378 15.69 5.64 -21.26
C ARG A 378 15.55 5.97 -19.79
N LEU A 379 16.50 5.58 -18.95
CA LEU A 379 16.48 5.87 -17.53
C LEU A 379 16.65 7.37 -17.26
N ALA A 380 17.61 8.03 -17.92
CA ALA A 380 17.85 9.46 -17.80
C ALA A 380 16.60 10.30 -18.18
N TRP A 381 15.89 9.93 -19.25
CA TRP A 381 14.65 10.59 -19.64
C TRP A 381 13.45 10.22 -18.76
N SER A 382 13.42 9.02 -18.20
CA SER A 382 12.36 8.60 -17.27
C SER A 382 12.49 9.29 -15.91
N ASN A 383 13.72 9.67 -15.54
CA ASN A 383 14.05 10.34 -14.29
C ASN A 383 14.20 11.87 -14.43
N GLY A 384 13.93 12.44 -15.61
CA GLY A 384 13.98 13.90 -15.82
C GLY A 384 15.38 14.51 -15.83
N ASN A 385 16.42 13.69 -15.99
CA ASN A 385 17.80 14.12 -15.90
C ASN A 385 18.27 14.72 -17.23
N GLU A 386 17.92 16.00 -17.47
CA GLU A 386 18.23 16.75 -18.69
C GLU A 386 19.75 16.81 -18.95
N ALA A 387 20.56 16.97 -17.90
CA ALA A 387 22.02 17.06 -18.00
C ALA A 387 22.65 15.71 -18.38
N LEU A 388 22.20 14.60 -17.78
CA LEU A 388 22.67 13.25 -18.11
C LEU A 388 22.20 12.82 -19.50
N ALA A 389 20.95 13.10 -19.87
CA ALA A 389 20.44 12.86 -21.21
C ALA A 389 21.25 13.63 -22.27
N CYS A 390 21.51 14.93 -22.04
CA CYS A 390 22.35 15.73 -22.90
C CYS A 390 23.81 15.23 -22.93
N ALA A 391 24.39 14.85 -21.78
CA ALA A 391 25.74 14.32 -21.68
C ALA A 391 25.90 12.97 -22.38
N MET A 392 24.91 12.08 -22.28
CA MET A 392 24.86 10.80 -22.98
C MET A 392 24.67 10.97 -24.49
N LEU A 393 23.90 11.99 -24.93
CA LEU A 393 23.81 12.37 -26.35
C LEU A 393 25.12 12.97 -26.88
N ILE A 394 25.79 13.81 -26.07
CA ILE A 394 27.09 14.45 -26.40
C ILE A 394 28.23 13.41 -26.42
N LYS A 395 28.32 12.50 -25.45
CA LYS A 395 29.29 11.39 -25.41
C LYS A 395 28.94 10.29 -26.42
N GLY A 396 27.66 10.01 -26.64
CA GLY A 396 27.19 9.08 -27.69
C GLY A 396 27.63 9.54 -29.09
N ALA A 397 27.64 10.85 -29.35
CA ALA A 397 28.18 11.43 -30.58
C ALA A 397 29.70 11.22 -30.75
N SER A 398 30.46 10.97 -29.67
CA SER A 398 31.90 10.68 -29.75
C SER A 398 32.24 9.19 -29.92
N VAL A 399 31.34 8.28 -29.53
CA VAL A 399 31.58 6.82 -29.57
C VAL A 399 31.25 6.21 -30.95
N TRP A 400 30.40 6.85 -31.74
CA TRP A 400 30.17 6.52 -33.15
C TRP A 400 31.19 7.25 -34.03
N GLY A 401 32.36 6.66 -34.24
CA GLY A 401 33.46 7.25 -34.99
C GLY A 401 33.05 7.88 -36.33
N PHE A 402 32.95 9.21 -36.35
CA PHE A 402 33.21 10.03 -37.53
C PHE A 402 34.07 11.22 -37.11
N ARG A 403 35.20 11.38 -37.80
CA ARG A 403 36.13 12.51 -37.62
C ARG A 403 35.36 13.84 -37.74
N PHE A 404 35.33 14.63 -36.67
CA PHE A 404 35.11 16.08 -36.78
C PHE A 404 36.17 16.84 -36.00
N THR A 405 37.28 17.07 -36.69
CA THR A 405 38.19 18.17 -36.38
C THR A 405 37.48 19.49 -36.65
N ARG A 406 37.32 20.34 -35.62
CA ARG A 406 36.89 21.75 -35.64
C ARG A 406 35.56 22.05 -36.37
N CYS A 407 34.48 22.28 -35.62
CA CYS A 407 33.44 23.25 -36.00
C CYS A 407 32.60 23.66 -34.78
N GLN A 408 32.48 24.97 -34.58
CA GLN A 408 31.49 25.61 -33.72
C GLN A 408 30.13 25.58 -34.43
N SER A 409 29.03 25.44 -33.66
CA SER A 409 27.59 25.43 -34.04
C SER A 409 26.91 24.05 -34.17
N ILE A 410 25.78 23.94 -33.47
CA ILE A 410 24.89 22.77 -33.29
C ILE A 410 23.86 22.60 -34.43
N GLU A 411 23.88 23.47 -35.45
CA GLU A 411 22.76 23.65 -36.39
C GLU A 411 22.66 22.65 -37.56
N HIS A 412 23.45 21.56 -37.65
CA HIS A 412 23.47 20.74 -38.87
C HIS A 412 23.51 19.20 -38.75
N THR A 413 23.20 18.58 -37.61
CA THR A 413 23.61 17.16 -37.38
C THR A 413 22.56 16.20 -36.80
N LEU A 414 21.31 16.16 -37.32
CA LEU A 414 20.33 15.12 -36.92
C LEU A 414 19.48 14.55 -38.08
N ARG A 415 20.12 13.86 -39.04
CA ARG A 415 19.42 12.91 -39.92
C ARG A 415 19.60 11.47 -39.41
N PRO A 416 18.55 10.72 -39.04
CA PRO A 416 18.68 9.28 -38.82
C PRO A 416 18.62 8.50 -40.14
N PRO A 417 19.49 7.49 -40.36
CA PRO A 417 19.36 6.53 -41.46
C PRO A 417 18.13 5.62 -41.28
N SER A 418 17.74 4.93 -42.34
CA SER A 418 16.58 4.04 -42.48
C SER A 418 16.61 2.75 -41.62
N TYR A 419 17.15 2.79 -40.41
CA TYR A 419 17.34 1.64 -39.51
C TYR A 419 16.44 1.68 -38.25
N PHE A 420 15.58 2.69 -38.11
CA PHE A 420 14.73 2.89 -36.92
C PHE A 420 13.36 2.16 -36.95
N ASP A 421 13.10 1.32 -37.96
CA ASP A 421 11.81 0.63 -38.15
C ASP A 421 11.55 -0.56 -37.18
N TRP A 422 12.47 -0.86 -36.25
CA TRP A 422 12.40 -2.07 -35.40
C TRP A 422 12.28 -1.79 -33.89
N LEU A 423 12.12 -0.54 -33.45
CA LEU A 423 12.05 -0.21 -32.01
C LEU A 423 10.68 -0.54 -31.38
N PRO A 424 10.61 -1.11 -30.16
CA PRO A 424 9.35 -1.33 -29.45
C PRO A 424 8.76 0.00 -28.92
N ARG A 425 7.59 0.37 -29.46
CA ARG A 425 6.38 1.07 -28.93
C ARG A 425 6.47 2.14 -27.81
N GLU A 426 7.34 2.00 -26.82
CA GLU A 426 7.45 2.83 -25.60
C GLU A 426 8.73 3.70 -25.60
N ALA A 427 9.38 3.79 -26.76
CA ALA A 427 10.79 4.17 -26.90
C ALA A 427 11.05 5.55 -27.52
N TYR A 428 10.08 6.46 -27.52
CA TYR A 428 10.32 7.81 -28.03
C TYR A 428 10.68 8.76 -26.86
N PRO A 429 11.82 9.47 -26.93
CA PRO A 429 12.26 10.38 -25.86
C PRO A 429 11.19 11.39 -25.44
N LEU A 430 10.44 11.91 -26.41
CA LEU A 430 9.33 12.83 -26.20
C LEU A 430 8.14 12.19 -25.46
N SER A 431 7.82 10.91 -25.71
CA SER A 431 6.73 10.23 -25.00
C SER A 431 7.08 9.92 -23.55
N CYS A 432 8.34 9.54 -23.28
CA CYS A 432 8.82 9.34 -21.91
C CYS A 432 8.86 10.67 -21.14
N ALA A 433 9.39 11.72 -21.76
CA ALA A 433 9.41 13.06 -21.14
C ALA A 433 7.99 13.58 -20.85
N ALA A 434 7.04 13.35 -21.75
CA ALA A 434 5.66 13.74 -21.57
C ALA A 434 4.95 12.92 -20.47
N ARG A 435 5.17 11.60 -20.42
CA ARG A 435 4.63 10.71 -19.38
C ARG A 435 5.12 11.08 -17.99
N ASN A 436 6.40 11.41 -17.85
CA ASN A 436 7.00 11.71 -16.54
C ASN A 436 6.94 13.21 -16.19
N GLY A 437 6.24 14.03 -16.97
CA GLY A 437 5.96 15.42 -16.61
C GLY A 437 7.14 16.38 -16.79
N HIS A 438 8.16 16.03 -17.58
CA HIS A 438 9.34 16.88 -17.78
C HIS A 438 9.09 17.98 -18.82
N ILE A 439 8.29 18.98 -18.44
CA ILE A 439 7.74 19.99 -19.34
C ILE A 439 8.82 20.77 -20.10
N GLU A 440 9.95 21.09 -19.47
CA GLU A 440 11.01 21.84 -20.13
C GLU A 440 11.75 21.00 -21.19
N ILE A 441 11.90 19.70 -20.93
CA ILE A 441 12.40 18.73 -21.91
C ILE A 441 11.37 18.57 -23.05
N VAL A 442 10.09 18.46 -22.73
CA VAL A 442 9.00 18.39 -23.73
C VAL A 442 9.01 19.64 -24.62
N LYS A 443 9.11 20.84 -24.05
CA LYS A 443 9.23 22.11 -24.80
C LYS A 443 10.45 22.13 -25.69
N ARG A 444 11.64 21.84 -25.15
CA ARG A 444 12.89 21.83 -25.93
C ARG A 444 12.87 20.79 -27.03
N LEU A 445 12.31 19.61 -26.79
CA LEU A 445 12.15 18.59 -27.82
C LEU A 445 11.14 19.02 -28.89
N LEU A 446 10.09 19.77 -28.52
CA LEU A 446 9.15 20.33 -29.50
C LEU A 446 9.74 21.55 -30.24
N ASP A 447 10.58 22.36 -29.58
CA ASP A 447 11.21 23.58 -30.11
C ASP A 447 12.45 23.28 -30.98
N HIS A 448 13.18 22.19 -30.72
CA HIS A 448 14.41 21.80 -31.43
C HIS A 448 14.25 20.63 -32.42
N CYS A 449 13.08 19.99 -32.49
CA CYS A 449 12.78 19.02 -33.56
C CYS A 449 12.27 19.75 -34.82
N ASP A 450 13.18 20.06 -35.74
CA ASP A 450 12.91 20.59 -37.10
C ASP A 450 12.01 19.61 -37.94
N PRO A 451 11.32 20.08 -38.99
CA PRO A 451 9.89 19.94 -39.32
C PRO A 451 9.56 18.62 -40.07
N LEU A 452 10.27 17.53 -39.77
CA LEU A 452 10.10 16.21 -40.37
C LEU A 452 9.39 15.24 -39.40
N ILE A 453 8.32 15.71 -38.76
CA ILE A 453 7.30 14.82 -38.19
C ILE A 453 6.19 14.65 -39.24
N PRO A 454 6.35 13.83 -40.30
CA PRO A 454 5.18 13.34 -40.98
C PRO A 454 4.51 12.30 -40.08
N HIS A 455 3.20 12.51 -39.93
CA HIS A 455 2.16 11.64 -39.36
C HIS A 455 1.74 11.94 -37.91
N SER A 456 0.61 12.65 -37.81
CA SER A 456 -0.38 12.78 -36.71
C SER A 456 -0.34 11.69 -35.63
N ALA A 457 -0.17 10.45 -36.07
CA ALA A 457 0.09 9.22 -35.31
C ALA A 457 1.11 9.34 -34.13
N LYS A 458 2.11 10.21 -34.21
CA LYS A 458 3.14 10.37 -33.15
C LYS A 458 2.72 11.34 -32.04
N TYR A 459 2.02 12.42 -32.37
CA TYR A 459 1.49 13.36 -31.37
C TYR A 459 0.40 12.71 -30.51
N GLU A 460 -0.41 11.83 -31.13
CA GLU A 460 -1.38 10.99 -30.45
C GLU A 460 -0.76 10.16 -29.34
N LEU A 461 0.34 9.46 -29.65
CA LEU A 461 1.04 8.63 -28.68
C LEU A 461 1.59 9.48 -27.53
N VAL A 462 2.24 10.60 -27.83
CA VAL A 462 2.81 11.50 -26.81
C VAL A 462 1.70 12.07 -25.92
N MET A 463 0.56 12.43 -26.49
CA MET A 463 -0.60 12.90 -25.73
C MET A 463 -1.17 11.80 -24.84
N MET A 464 -1.31 10.56 -25.32
CA MET A 464 -1.75 9.45 -24.49
C MET A 464 -0.79 9.17 -23.35
N GLU A 465 0.51 9.21 -23.60
CA GLU A 465 1.53 9.01 -22.57
C GLU A 465 1.54 10.15 -21.54
N ALA A 466 1.41 11.42 -21.98
CA ALA A 466 1.21 12.56 -21.08
C ALA A 466 -0.01 12.40 -20.18
N ILE A 467 -1.12 11.91 -20.74
CA ILE A 467 -2.37 11.66 -20.01
C ILE A 467 -2.20 10.50 -19.03
N LYS A 468 -1.61 9.37 -19.44
CA LYS A 468 -1.31 8.25 -18.55
C LYS A 468 -0.42 8.69 -17.39
N GLY A 469 0.55 9.55 -17.68
CA GLY A 469 1.45 10.19 -16.73
C GLY A 469 0.81 11.21 -15.79
N GLY A 470 -0.30 11.81 -16.19
CA GLY A 470 -0.96 12.88 -15.42
C GLY A 470 -0.36 14.27 -15.63
N SER A 471 0.43 14.48 -16.69
CA SER A 471 1.11 15.74 -16.97
C SER A 471 0.17 16.77 -17.62
N THR A 472 -0.55 17.55 -16.80
CA THR A 472 -1.51 18.57 -17.26
C THR A 472 -0.85 19.60 -18.19
N GLU A 473 0.35 20.06 -17.86
CA GLU A 473 1.11 21.06 -18.63
C GLU A 473 1.60 20.52 -19.97
N ALA A 474 2.02 19.26 -20.04
CA ALA A 474 2.39 18.65 -21.32
C ALA A 474 1.14 18.48 -22.19
N VAL A 475 0.01 18.09 -21.60
CA VAL A 475 -1.26 18.03 -22.34
C VAL A 475 -1.66 19.42 -22.84
N LYS A 476 -1.65 20.48 -22.01
CA LYS A 476 -1.89 21.87 -22.45
C LYS A 476 -1.01 22.24 -23.62
N LEU A 477 0.28 21.98 -23.51
CA LEU A 477 1.24 22.34 -24.54
C LEU A 477 0.98 21.59 -25.85
N LEU A 478 0.64 20.30 -25.78
CA LEU A 478 0.27 19.50 -26.95
C LEU A 478 -1.09 19.92 -27.54
N LEU A 479 -2.02 20.44 -26.73
CA LEU A 479 -3.31 20.98 -27.18
C LEU A 479 -3.16 22.29 -27.96
N ASP A 480 -2.22 23.13 -27.52
CA ASP A 480 -1.92 24.44 -28.10
C ASP A 480 -1.15 24.34 -29.43
N ILE A 481 -0.64 23.16 -29.80
CA ILE A 481 -0.05 22.91 -31.12
C ILE A 481 -1.14 23.08 -32.19
N LYS A 482 -1.01 24.15 -32.98
CA LYS A 482 -1.83 24.42 -34.17
C LYS A 482 -1.20 23.76 -35.38
N ASP A 483 -1.43 22.47 -35.52
CA ASP A 483 -1.10 21.77 -36.76
C ASP A 483 -2.39 21.51 -37.55
N ASP A 484 -2.42 21.92 -38.81
CA ASP A 484 -3.57 21.80 -39.71
C ASP A 484 -3.77 20.34 -40.18
N ASP A 485 -2.80 19.45 -39.94
CA ASP A 485 -2.82 18.02 -40.31
C ASP A 485 -3.26 17.06 -39.19
N VAL A 486 -3.64 17.58 -38.01
CA VAL A 486 -4.15 16.76 -36.90
C VAL A 486 -5.66 16.60 -37.04
N ASP A 487 -6.11 15.36 -37.31
CA ASP A 487 -7.54 15.03 -37.44
C ASP A 487 -8.31 15.40 -36.16
N PRO A 488 -9.23 16.40 -36.21
CA PRO A 488 -9.95 16.89 -35.02
C PRO A 488 -10.92 15.86 -34.42
N ASP A 489 -11.25 14.79 -35.15
CA ASP A 489 -12.11 13.73 -34.64
C ASP A 489 -11.33 12.57 -34.02
N PHE A 490 -9.99 12.52 -34.14
CA PHE A 490 -9.13 11.39 -33.74
C PHE A 490 -9.81 10.03 -33.97
N LYS A 491 -10.38 9.83 -35.16
CA LYS A 491 -10.99 8.54 -35.51
C LYS A 491 -9.85 7.55 -35.72
N LEU A 492 -9.53 6.80 -34.67
CA LEU A 492 -8.63 5.62 -34.63
C LEU A 492 -9.01 4.49 -35.61
N CYS A 493 -9.92 4.73 -36.55
CA CYS A 493 -10.39 3.77 -37.53
C CYS A 493 -9.89 4.17 -38.92
N GLY A 494 -8.67 3.77 -39.27
CA GLY A 494 -8.26 3.81 -40.68
C GLY A 494 -6.80 3.49 -40.99
N THR A 495 -5.87 3.76 -40.08
CA THR A 495 -4.44 3.58 -40.35
C THR A 495 -3.93 2.26 -39.77
N LYS A 496 -2.77 1.78 -40.23
CA LYS A 496 -2.14 0.46 -40.00
C LYS A 496 -1.84 0.08 -38.52
N TRP A 497 -2.53 0.69 -37.56
CA TRP A 497 -2.32 0.62 -36.11
C TRP A 497 -2.74 -0.69 -35.44
N HIS A 498 -3.68 -1.46 -36.01
CA HIS A 498 -4.18 -2.71 -35.39
C HIS A 498 -3.11 -3.79 -35.19
N ARG A 499 -1.98 -3.72 -35.90
CA ARG A 499 -0.87 -4.68 -35.73
C ARG A 499 0.04 -4.32 -34.55
N TYR A 500 -0.02 -3.08 -34.07
CA TYR A 500 0.92 -2.49 -33.11
C TYR A 500 0.36 -2.28 -31.69
N LEU A 501 -0.88 -2.66 -31.35
CA LEU A 501 -1.33 -2.73 -29.94
C LEU A 501 -1.73 -4.15 -29.50
N GLY A 502 -1.70 -5.15 -30.40
CA GLY A 502 -2.20 -6.50 -30.09
C GLY A 502 -3.72 -6.57 -29.91
N SER A 503 -4.45 -5.47 -30.03
CA SER A 503 -5.91 -5.45 -29.92
C SER A 503 -6.58 -5.82 -31.25
N SER A 504 -7.59 -6.69 -31.15
CA SER A 504 -8.41 -7.06 -32.29
C SER A 504 -9.14 -5.83 -32.85
N LYS A 505 -9.38 -5.82 -34.17
CA LYS A 505 -10.12 -4.79 -34.93
C LYS A 505 -11.51 -4.39 -34.36
N ALA A 506 -11.98 -5.01 -33.28
CA ALA A 506 -13.29 -4.79 -32.69
C ALA A 506 -13.33 -3.69 -31.59
N GLY A 507 -12.18 -3.19 -31.13
CA GLY A 507 -12.09 -2.27 -29.97
C GLY A 507 -11.68 -0.82 -30.27
N CYS A 508 -11.34 -0.49 -31.51
CA CYS A 508 -10.68 0.77 -31.94
C CYS A 508 -11.48 2.07 -31.73
N GLY A 509 -12.68 2.01 -31.15
CA GLY A 509 -13.47 3.18 -30.81
C GLY A 509 -13.23 3.73 -29.40
N ASN A 510 -12.53 3.02 -28.51
CA ASN A 510 -12.51 3.31 -27.06
C ASN A 510 -11.27 4.05 -26.53
N ASP A 511 -10.17 4.13 -27.26
CA ASP A 511 -8.90 4.65 -26.75
C ASP A 511 -8.71 6.14 -27.09
N THR A 512 -9.65 7.00 -26.69
CA THR A 512 -9.55 8.46 -26.88
C THR A 512 -8.77 9.12 -25.73
N PRO A 513 -8.16 10.30 -25.92
CA PRO A 513 -7.49 11.04 -24.84
C PRO A 513 -8.37 11.21 -23.60
N LEU A 514 -9.65 11.50 -23.81
CA LEU A 514 -10.65 11.62 -22.75
C LEU A 514 -10.88 10.30 -22.02
N ASN A 515 -11.05 9.18 -22.75
CA ASN A 515 -11.25 7.87 -22.13
C ASN A 515 -10.01 7.41 -21.35
N THR A 516 -8.82 7.68 -21.87
CA THR A 516 -7.55 7.44 -21.17
C THR A 516 -7.46 8.30 -19.92
N ALA A 517 -7.79 9.60 -20.00
CA ALA A 517 -7.76 10.48 -18.83
C ALA A 517 -8.73 10.02 -17.73
N ILE A 518 -9.93 9.57 -18.12
CA ILE A 518 -10.90 8.99 -17.20
C ILE A 518 -10.39 7.66 -16.62
N ALA A 519 -9.84 6.76 -17.43
CA ALA A 519 -9.32 5.48 -16.96
C ALA A 519 -8.16 5.63 -15.96
N TYR A 520 -7.30 6.64 -16.18
CA TYR A 520 -6.15 6.97 -15.33
C TYR A 520 -6.46 8.03 -14.26
N LYS A 521 -7.74 8.32 -14.01
CA LYS A 521 -8.16 9.17 -12.89
C LYS A 521 -7.65 10.62 -12.93
N ARG A 522 -7.44 11.20 -14.12
CA ARG A 522 -6.79 12.52 -14.29
C ARG A 522 -7.77 13.68 -14.32
N GLY A 523 -8.33 14.06 -13.15
CA GLY A 523 -9.39 15.07 -13.02
C GLY A 523 -9.16 16.40 -13.77
N GLU A 524 -8.00 17.03 -13.60
CA GLU A 524 -7.67 18.30 -14.26
C GLU A 524 -7.54 18.18 -15.78
N ILE A 525 -6.89 17.12 -16.25
CA ILE A 525 -6.74 16.82 -17.68
C ILE A 525 -8.11 16.57 -18.30
N ILE A 526 -9.02 15.88 -17.60
CA ILE A 526 -10.39 15.66 -18.08
C ILE A 526 -11.09 17.02 -18.26
N ARG A 527 -11.04 17.92 -17.26
CA ARG A 527 -11.62 19.27 -17.38
C ARG A 527 -11.02 20.04 -18.56
N LEU A 528 -9.70 20.04 -18.67
CA LEU A 528 -8.96 20.68 -19.75
C LEU A 528 -9.39 20.16 -21.13
N LEU A 529 -9.46 18.85 -21.33
CA LEU A 529 -9.91 18.23 -22.58
C LEU A 529 -11.38 18.59 -22.90
N LEU A 530 -12.24 18.66 -21.88
CA LEU A 530 -13.66 19.02 -22.02
C LEU A 530 -13.90 20.51 -22.35
N GLU A 531 -13.02 21.41 -21.87
CA GLU A 531 -13.03 22.84 -22.16
C GLU A 531 -12.49 23.14 -23.57
N HIS A 532 -11.40 22.47 -23.97
CA HIS A 532 -10.74 22.71 -25.24
C HIS A 532 -11.56 22.27 -26.45
N GLY A 533 -12.48 21.29 -26.29
CA GLY A 533 -13.47 20.91 -27.30
C GLY A 533 -12.92 20.26 -28.58
N ARG A 534 -11.60 19.98 -28.64
CA ARG A 534 -10.85 19.54 -29.84
C ARG A 534 -10.78 18.02 -30.04
N PHE A 535 -11.33 17.21 -29.14
CA PHE A 535 -11.24 15.74 -29.20
C PHE A 535 -12.64 15.13 -29.25
N GLY A 536 -12.96 14.50 -30.38
CA GLY A 536 -14.25 13.87 -30.62
C GLY A 536 -14.67 12.94 -29.47
N PHE A 537 -15.87 13.20 -28.94
CA PHE A 537 -16.48 12.35 -27.92
C PHE A 537 -16.93 11.03 -28.55
N ASN A 538 -16.51 9.88 -27.99
CA ASN A 538 -17.09 8.60 -28.38
C ASN A 538 -18.26 8.23 -27.46
N PHE A 539 -19.05 7.23 -27.87
CA PHE A 539 -20.26 6.79 -27.18
C PHE A 539 -20.02 6.14 -25.81
N ASN A 540 -18.79 6.05 -25.29
CA ASN A 540 -18.47 5.28 -24.09
C ASN A 540 -17.87 6.11 -22.93
N SER A 541 -17.53 7.39 -23.13
CA SER A 541 -16.88 8.22 -22.10
C SER A 541 -17.72 8.35 -20.82
N LEU A 542 -19.05 8.51 -20.93
CA LEU A 542 -19.93 8.57 -19.76
C LEU A 542 -19.94 7.25 -18.96
N GLY A 543 -19.91 6.10 -19.63
CA GLY A 543 -19.88 4.79 -18.96
C GLY A 543 -18.57 4.56 -18.21
N ILE A 544 -17.44 4.98 -18.77
CA ILE A 544 -16.13 4.87 -18.11
C ILE A 544 -16.09 5.80 -16.88
N ALA A 545 -16.55 7.05 -17.02
CA ALA A 545 -16.61 7.99 -15.89
C ALA A 545 -17.54 7.48 -14.78
N ALA A 546 -18.68 6.91 -15.18
CA ALA A 546 -19.64 6.30 -14.27
C ALA A 546 -19.02 5.14 -13.46
N ARG A 547 -18.29 4.23 -14.12
CA ARG A 547 -17.61 3.11 -13.46
C ARG A 547 -16.49 3.55 -12.52
N ALA A 548 -15.76 4.61 -12.91
CA ALA A 548 -14.65 5.15 -12.14
C ALA A 548 -15.08 5.97 -10.92
N GLY A 549 -16.31 6.51 -10.91
CA GLY A 549 -16.85 7.28 -9.79
C GLY A 549 -16.64 8.79 -9.89
N TYR A 550 -16.50 9.34 -11.11
CA TYR A 550 -16.29 10.78 -11.30
C TYR A 550 -17.58 11.57 -11.43
N ASP A 551 -18.18 11.90 -10.29
CA ASP A 551 -19.48 12.58 -10.19
C ASP A 551 -19.55 13.90 -10.96
N ASP A 552 -18.55 14.78 -10.80
CA ASP A 552 -18.46 16.05 -11.54
C ASP A 552 -18.45 15.82 -13.04
N MET A 553 -17.66 14.84 -13.49
CA MET A 553 -17.49 14.55 -14.92
C MET A 553 -18.72 13.87 -15.48
N VAL A 554 -19.37 13.01 -14.70
CA VAL A 554 -20.65 12.40 -15.05
C VAL A 554 -21.71 13.49 -15.23
N THR A 555 -21.78 14.49 -14.35
CA THR A 555 -22.67 15.65 -14.50
C THR A 555 -22.39 16.43 -15.79
N ILE A 556 -21.12 16.75 -16.07
CA ILE A 556 -20.73 17.49 -17.28
C ILE A 556 -21.04 16.68 -18.55
N LEU A 557 -20.70 15.40 -18.56
CA LEU A 557 -20.93 14.51 -19.69
C LEU A 557 -22.43 14.25 -19.90
N LEU A 558 -23.24 14.14 -18.84
CA LEU A 558 -24.71 14.07 -18.93
C LEU A 558 -25.31 15.32 -19.57
N ALA A 559 -24.77 16.51 -19.28
CA ALA A 559 -25.22 17.74 -19.90
C ALA A 559 -24.90 17.79 -21.41
N LYS A 560 -23.79 17.15 -21.84
CA LYS A 560 -23.31 17.15 -23.23
C LYS A 560 -23.74 15.94 -24.06
N HIS A 561 -24.05 14.79 -23.46
CA HIS A 561 -24.39 13.53 -24.14
C HIS A 561 -25.86 13.10 -23.97
N HIS A 562 -26.39 12.44 -25.00
CA HIS A 562 -27.76 11.91 -25.01
C HIS A 562 -27.87 10.40 -25.27
N ARG A 563 -26.77 9.64 -25.34
CA ARG A 563 -26.79 8.30 -26.00
C ARG A 563 -26.13 7.11 -25.28
N THR A 564 -25.65 7.23 -24.05
CA THR A 564 -24.98 6.09 -23.38
C THR A 564 -25.98 5.26 -22.55
N ARG A 565 -26.57 4.25 -23.19
CA ARG A 565 -27.65 3.43 -22.59
C ARG A 565 -27.24 2.63 -21.34
N THR A 566 -25.95 2.39 -21.11
CA THR A 566 -25.45 1.48 -20.06
C THR A 566 -24.73 2.18 -18.91
N ALA A 567 -24.61 3.52 -18.90
CA ALA A 567 -23.81 4.23 -17.89
C ALA A 567 -24.27 3.97 -16.44
N ILE A 568 -25.58 3.79 -16.22
CA ILE A 568 -26.11 3.37 -14.91
C ILE A 568 -25.53 2.00 -14.50
N ALA A 569 -25.55 1.01 -15.40
CA ALA A 569 -25.01 -0.32 -15.10
C ALA A 569 -23.48 -0.26 -14.89
N ASP A 570 -22.79 0.66 -15.58
CA ASP A 570 -21.36 0.91 -15.37
C ASP A 570 -21.05 1.47 -13.98
N ALA A 571 -21.83 2.43 -13.47
CA ALA A 571 -21.71 2.92 -12.10
C ALA A 571 -21.93 1.82 -11.06
N ALA A 572 -22.96 0.98 -11.26
CA ALA A 572 -23.22 -0.13 -10.36
C ALA A 572 -22.14 -1.21 -10.41
N ARG A 573 -21.60 -1.52 -11.59
CA ARG A 573 -20.46 -2.44 -11.71
C ARG A 573 -19.23 -1.93 -10.93
N GLY A 574 -18.99 -0.62 -10.94
CA GLY A 574 -17.91 0.00 -10.17
C GLY A 574 -18.24 0.27 -8.70
N ALA A 575 -19.39 -0.18 -8.20
CA ALA A 575 -19.90 0.12 -6.85
C ALA A 575 -19.94 1.62 -6.49
N ARG A 576 -20.25 2.49 -7.48
CA ARG A 576 -20.23 3.96 -7.32
C ARG A 576 -21.61 4.49 -6.96
N ILE A 577 -21.90 4.56 -5.66
CA ILE A 577 -23.23 4.90 -5.12
C ILE A 577 -23.64 6.35 -5.43
N SER A 578 -22.76 7.31 -5.18
CA SER A 578 -22.99 8.73 -5.46
C SER A 578 -23.24 8.97 -6.95
N THR A 579 -22.43 8.35 -7.80
CA THR A 579 -22.57 8.41 -9.25
C THR A 579 -23.86 7.76 -9.74
N LEU A 580 -24.23 6.60 -9.18
CA LEU A 580 -25.50 5.94 -9.47
C LEU A 580 -26.69 6.83 -9.12
N ARG A 581 -26.63 7.53 -7.98
CA ARG A 581 -27.65 8.50 -7.56
C ARG A 581 -27.77 9.66 -8.55
N ILE A 582 -26.66 10.21 -9.04
CA ILE A 582 -26.65 11.27 -10.06
C ILE A 582 -27.30 10.78 -11.35
N LEU A 583 -26.90 9.60 -11.83
CA LEU A 583 -27.42 9.03 -13.08
C LEU A 583 -28.91 8.67 -13.00
N LEU A 584 -29.39 8.19 -11.85
CA LEU A 584 -30.82 7.92 -11.63
C LEU A 584 -31.66 9.21 -11.58
N ARG A 585 -31.12 10.29 -10.99
CA ARG A 585 -31.80 11.60 -10.94
C ARG A 585 -32.00 12.25 -12.30
N ASP A 586 -31.12 11.98 -13.27
CA ASP A 586 -31.23 12.51 -14.63
C ASP A 586 -32.51 12.05 -15.36
N GLY A 587 -33.06 10.89 -14.99
CA GLY A 587 -34.35 10.37 -15.47
C GLY A 587 -34.38 9.91 -16.94
N ARG A 588 -33.36 10.23 -17.76
CA ARG A 588 -33.28 9.81 -19.18
C ARG A 588 -32.69 8.41 -19.36
N LEU A 589 -32.00 7.88 -18.35
CA LEU A 589 -31.29 6.61 -18.39
C LEU A 589 -32.13 5.50 -17.73
N ASN A 590 -32.15 4.32 -18.35
CA ASN A 590 -32.98 3.20 -17.88
C ASN A 590 -32.11 2.13 -17.17
N PRO A 591 -32.29 1.89 -15.86
CA PRO A 591 -31.50 0.91 -15.10
C PRO A 591 -31.80 -0.55 -15.44
N ASN A 592 -32.85 -0.82 -16.22
CA ASN A 592 -33.26 -2.17 -16.61
C ASN A 592 -32.55 -2.70 -17.86
N ILE A 593 -31.78 -1.86 -18.54
CA ILE A 593 -31.05 -2.25 -19.74
C ILE A 593 -29.88 -3.15 -19.33
N PRO A 594 -29.80 -4.39 -19.85
CA PRO A 594 -28.66 -5.25 -19.60
C PRO A 594 -27.40 -4.71 -20.28
N ASP A 595 -26.25 -4.92 -19.67
CA ASP A 595 -24.95 -4.62 -20.25
C ASP A 595 -24.57 -5.64 -21.35
N LYS A 596 -23.34 -5.54 -21.87
CA LYS A 596 -22.83 -6.43 -22.93
C LYS A 596 -22.73 -7.89 -22.49
N ILE A 597 -22.56 -8.13 -21.20
CA ILE A 597 -22.47 -9.47 -20.63
C ILE A 597 -23.89 -10.01 -20.41
N GLY A 598 -24.88 -9.15 -20.20
CA GLY A 598 -26.30 -9.47 -19.97
C GLY A 598 -26.78 -9.08 -18.57
N TRP A 599 -25.90 -8.51 -17.75
CA TRP A 599 -26.18 -8.09 -16.37
C TRP A 599 -26.95 -6.78 -16.34
N ARG A 600 -27.91 -6.68 -15.43
CA ARG A 600 -28.58 -5.40 -15.13
C ARG A 600 -28.01 -4.80 -13.86
N THR A 601 -28.20 -3.50 -13.70
CA THR A 601 -27.72 -2.73 -12.55
C THR A 601 -28.06 -3.36 -11.20
N VAL A 602 -29.26 -3.94 -11.07
CA VAL A 602 -29.72 -4.64 -9.85
C VAL A 602 -28.96 -5.92 -9.54
N HIS A 603 -28.38 -6.60 -10.53
CA HIS A 603 -27.54 -7.78 -10.29
C HIS A 603 -26.23 -7.40 -9.59
N TYR A 604 -25.61 -6.28 -9.99
CA TYR A 604 -24.38 -5.79 -9.34
C TYR A 604 -24.64 -5.40 -7.89
N ALA A 605 -25.74 -4.69 -7.62
CA ALA A 605 -26.10 -4.32 -6.25
C ALA A 605 -26.30 -5.56 -5.35
N ALA A 606 -26.93 -6.61 -5.89
CA ALA A 606 -27.12 -7.88 -5.20
C ALA A 606 -25.81 -8.68 -5.01
N GLN A 607 -24.94 -8.72 -6.03
CA GLN A 607 -23.63 -9.38 -5.98
C GLN A 607 -22.71 -8.77 -4.92
N TYR A 608 -22.71 -7.45 -4.76
CA TYR A 608 -21.88 -6.75 -3.79
C TYR A 608 -22.52 -6.66 -2.40
N GLY A 609 -23.76 -7.12 -2.22
CA GLY A 609 -24.46 -6.99 -0.95
C GLY A 609 -24.82 -5.54 -0.58
N SER A 610 -24.76 -4.60 -1.53
CA SER A 610 -24.90 -3.16 -1.25
C SER A 610 -26.36 -2.78 -1.05
N VAL A 611 -26.77 -2.69 0.22
CA VAL A 611 -28.12 -2.27 0.65
C VAL A 611 -28.46 -0.87 0.11
N GLU A 612 -27.51 0.07 0.15
CA GLU A 612 -27.77 1.43 -0.33
C GLU A 612 -27.99 1.47 -1.85
N MET A 613 -27.19 0.74 -2.64
CA MET A 613 -27.42 0.65 -4.08
C MET A 613 -28.75 -0.04 -4.40
N LEU A 614 -29.11 -1.09 -3.66
CA LEU A 614 -30.41 -1.74 -3.78
C LEU A 614 -31.54 -0.75 -3.49
N ASN A 615 -31.48 -0.02 -2.38
CA ASN A 615 -32.50 0.98 -2.03
C ASN A 615 -32.64 2.07 -3.10
N LEU A 616 -31.52 2.52 -3.69
CA LEU A 616 -31.56 3.48 -4.81
C LEU A 616 -32.28 2.89 -6.03
N LEU A 617 -32.01 1.64 -6.38
CA LEU A 617 -32.65 1.00 -7.53
C LEU A 617 -34.11 0.64 -7.26
N LEU A 618 -34.44 0.22 -6.04
CA LEU A 618 -35.80 -0.08 -5.59
C LEU A 618 -36.68 1.16 -5.52
N SER A 619 -36.09 2.36 -5.39
CA SER A 619 -36.82 3.63 -5.52
C SER A 619 -37.32 3.89 -6.95
N VAL A 620 -36.81 3.16 -7.95
CA VAL A 620 -37.27 3.25 -9.34
C VAL A 620 -38.48 2.33 -9.53
N GLU A 621 -39.67 2.91 -9.69
CA GLU A 621 -40.95 2.18 -9.75
C GLU A 621 -40.96 1.03 -10.78
N SER A 622 -40.26 1.20 -11.91
CA SER A 622 -40.23 0.24 -13.02
C SER A 622 -39.04 -0.73 -12.98
N ILE A 623 -38.33 -0.86 -11.86
CA ILE A 623 -37.15 -1.73 -11.75
C ILE A 623 -37.51 -3.22 -11.90
N HIS A 624 -36.79 -3.91 -12.79
CA HIS A 624 -36.96 -5.34 -13.05
C HIS A 624 -36.17 -6.17 -12.03
N ILE A 625 -36.70 -6.28 -10.81
CA ILE A 625 -36.04 -6.96 -9.67
C ILE A 625 -35.78 -8.46 -9.88
N ASP A 626 -36.57 -9.14 -10.71
CA ASP A 626 -36.44 -10.57 -11.02
C ASP A 626 -35.86 -10.83 -12.41
N ALA A 627 -35.23 -9.83 -13.01
CA ALA A 627 -34.68 -9.98 -14.34
C ALA A 627 -33.59 -11.06 -14.34
N LYS A 628 -33.65 -12.03 -15.27
CA LYS A 628 -32.63 -13.07 -15.37
C LYS A 628 -31.42 -12.63 -16.21
N TYR A 629 -30.24 -13.05 -15.78
CA TYR A 629 -29.02 -13.16 -16.58
C TYR A 629 -28.59 -14.62 -16.66
N GLY A 630 -28.68 -15.22 -17.84
CA GLY A 630 -28.66 -16.68 -17.96
C GLY A 630 -29.77 -17.25 -17.08
N ASP A 631 -29.35 -17.89 -16.00
CA ASP A 631 -30.22 -18.54 -15.02
C ASP A 631 -30.35 -17.82 -13.68
N HIS A 632 -29.59 -16.74 -13.47
CA HIS A 632 -29.52 -16.05 -12.18
C HIS A 632 -30.40 -14.81 -12.16
N THR A 633 -31.23 -14.69 -11.13
CA THR A 633 -31.88 -13.45 -10.70
C THR A 633 -30.96 -12.68 -9.73
N PRO A 634 -31.22 -11.38 -9.47
CA PRO A 634 -30.51 -10.65 -8.42
C PRO A 634 -30.62 -11.34 -7.06
N PHE A 635 -31.79 -11.89 -6.71
CA PHE A 635 -31.97 -12.61 -5.46
C PHE A 635 -31.12 -13.88 -5.38
N SER A 636 -31.06 -14.68 -6.46
CA SER A 636 -30.16 -15.84 -6.50
C SER A 636 -28.69 -15.47 -6.50
N GLU A 637 -28.31 -14.32 -7.06
CA GLU A 637 -26.91 -13.87 -7.02
C GLU A 637 -26.52 -13.38 -5.61
N ALA A 638 -27.40 -12.66 -4.92
CA ALA A 638 -27.19 -12.31 -3.51
C ALA A 638 -27.06 -13.57 -2.65
N ALA A 639 -27.92 -14.56 -2.90
CA ALA A 639 -27.85 -15.86 -2.25
C ALA A 639 -26.50 -16.53 -2.52
N ARG A 640 -26.13 -16.72 -3.79
CA ARG A 640 -24.85 -17.33 -4.21
C ARG A 640 -23.60 -16.70 -3.58
N ARG A 641 -23.67 -15.42 -3.24
CA ARG A 641 -22.58 -14.66 -2.62
C ARG A 641 -22.66 -14.60 -1.09
N GLY A 642 -23.67 -15.20 -0.46
CA GLY A 642 -23.90 -15.12 0.98
C GLY A 642 -24.36 -13.75 1.48
N ASN A 643 -24.86 -12.88 0.58
CA ASN A 643 -25.22 -11.50 0.93
C ASN A 643 -26.60 -11.41 1.59
N ILE A 644 -26.68 -11.82 2.86
CA ILE A 644 -27.94 -11.89 3.64
C ILE A 644 -28.67 -10.54 3.65
N MET A 645 -27.96 -9.42 3.83
CA MET A 645 -28.58 -8.09 3.88
C MET A 645 -29.21 -7.68 2.55
N ALA A 646 -28.60 -8.04 1.42
CA ALA A 646 -29.20 -7.84 0.11
C ALA A 646 -30.43 -8.72 -0.11
N MET A 647 -30.39 -9.98 0.34
CA MET A 647 -31.55 -10.87 0.30
C MET A 647 -32.71 -10.30 1.13
N LYS A 648 -32.46 -9.86 2.36
CA LYS A 648 -33.45 -9.20 3.23
C LYS A 648 -34.07 -7.99 2.54
N THR A 649 -33.23 -7.07 2.06
CA THR A 649 -33.66 -5.84 1.36
C THR A 649 -34.54 -6.16 0.14
N LEU A 650 -34.19 -7.17 -0.65
CA LEU A 650 -34.99 -7.59 -1.80
C LEU A 650 -36.34 -8.20 -1.38
N MET A 651 -36.38 -8.98 -0.30
CA MET A 651 -37.62 -9.60 0.21
C MET A 651 -38.58 -8.61 0.83
N GLU A 652 -38.07 -7.57 1.49
CA GLU A 652 -38.88 -6.48 2.06
C GLU A 652 -39.76 -5.79 1.01
N THR A 653 -39.40 -5.89 -0.28
CA THR A 653 -40.23 -5.38 -1.38
C THR A 653 -41.57 -6.11 -1.53
N GLY A 654 -41.66 -7.37 -1.05
CA GLY A 654 -42.81 -8.27 -1.24
C GLY A 654 -43.07 -8.65 -2.70
N LYS A 655 -42.19 -8.26 -3.64
CA LYS A 655 -42.36 -8.44 -5.09
C LYS A 655 -41.36 -9.42 -5.69
N VAL A 656 -40.26 -9.72 -4.99
CA VAL A 656 -39.18 -10.59 -5.47
C VAL A 656 -39.62 -12.05 -5.51
N ASN A 657 -39.27 -12.76 -6.58
CA ASN A 657 -39.49 -14.20 -6.68
C ASN A 657 -38.35 -14.99 -6.03
N ILE A 658 -38.55 -15.40 -4.78
CA ILE A 658 -37.58 -16.16 -4.00
C ILE A 658 -37.40 -17.61 -4.46
N ASP A 659 -38.32 -18.13 -5.29
CA ASP A 659 -38.35 -19.54 -5.74
C ASP A 659 -37.95 -19.70 -7.21
N SER A 660 -37.31 -18.70 -7.81
CA SER A 660 -36.92 -18.75 -9.21
C SER A 660 -35.90 -19.86 -9.50
N ILE A 661 -36.34 -20.93 -10.17
CA ILE A 661 -35.44 -22.02 -10.58
C ILE A 661 -34.54 -21.66 -11.78
N ASN A 662 -33.30 -22.17 -11.78
CA ASN A 662 -32.40 -22.18 -12.92
C ASN A 662 -32.67 -23.39 -13.86
N SER A 663 -31.88 -23.52 -14.94
CA SER A 663 -31.97 -24.65 -15.88
C SER A 663 -31.64 -26.01 -15.25
N SER A 664 -30.97 -26.02 -14.10
CA SER A 664 -30.69 -27.20 -13.27
C SER A 664 -31.73 -27.40 -12.14
N ALA A 665 -32.88 -26.71 -12.22
CA ALA A 665 -33.95 -26.72 -11.22
C ALA A 665 -33.57 -26.20 -9.82
N TRP A 666 -32.43 -25.52 -9.66
CA TRP A 666 -32.01 -24.95 -8.39
C TRP A 666 -32.71 -23.63 -8.09
N THR A 667 -33.20 -23.48 -6.86
CA THR A 667 -33.74 -22.20 -6.36
C THR A 667 -32.61 -21.28 -5.88
N PRO A 668 -32.85 -19.97 -5.71
CA PRO A 668 -31.92 -19.03 -5.10
C PRO A 668 -31.35 -19.53 -3.77
N LEU A 669 -32.17 -20.19 -2.96
CA LEU A 669 -31.72 -20.76 -1.69
C LEU A 669 -30.75 -21.92 -1.87
N HIS A 670 -30.79 -22.69 -2.97
CA HIS A 670 -29.76 -23.70 -3.23
C HIS A 670 -28.39 -23.05 -3.47
N HIS A 671 -28.37 -21.92 -4.19
CA HIS A 671 -27.15 -21.14 -4.39
C HIS A 671 -26.60 -20.52 -3.09
N ALA A 672 -27.45 -20.21 -2.09
CA ALA A 672 -27.03 -19.64 -0.80
C ALA A 672 -25.99 -20.45 -0.03
N VAL A 673 -25.81 -21.70 -0.46
CA VAL A 673 -25.14 -22.73 0.30
C VAL A 673 -24.05 -23.44 -0.50
N ASP A 674 -23.93 -23.06 -1.77
CA ASP A 674 -23.05 -23.61 -2.82
C ASP A 674 -21.73 -22.81 -2.94
N ALA A 675 -21.36 -22.03 -1.91
CA ALA A 675 -20.08 -21.31 -1.87
C ALA A 675 -18.88 -22.19 -1.46
N GLY A 676 -19.12 -23.50 -1.24
CA GLY A 676 -18.11 -24.55 -1.11
C GLY A 676 -18.54 -25.77 -1.95
N ASP A 677 -17.70 -26.09 -2.94
CA ASP A 677 -17.69 -27.19 -3.91
C ASP A 677 -18.80 -28.30 -3.92
N ILE A 678 -19.23 -28.55 -5.17
CA ILE A 678 -19.81 -29.75 -5.84
C ILE A 678 -21.35 -29.93 -5.91
N GLU A 679 -21.79 -30.15 -7.15
CA GLU A 679 -23.08 -30.68 -7.64
C GLU A 679 -23.62 -31.90 -6.86
N GLY A 680 -24.94 -32.01 -6.68
CA GLY A 680 -25.55 -33.25 -6.16
C GLY A 680 -27.00 -33.50 -6.58
N GLU A 681 -27.26 -34.68 -7.14
CA GLU A 681 -28.56 -35.28 -7.48
C GLU A 681 -29.28 -35.85 -6.22
N ASP A 682 -28.96 -35.31 -5.04
CA ASP A 682 -29.03 -36.02 -3.77
C ASP A 682 -30.23 -35.63 -2.90
N ASN A 683 -31.19 -34.86 -3.43
CA ASN A 683 -32.32 -34.30 -2.66
C ASN A 683 -31.92 -33.50 -1.39
N ARG A 684 -30.66 -33.07 -1.28
CA ARG A 684 -30.20 -32.20 -0.19
C ARG A 684 -30.86 -30.82 -0.29
N THR A 685 -31.19 -30.24 0.85
CA THR A 685 -31.86 -28.94 0.93
C THR A 685 -30.87 -27.82 1.25
N PRO A 686 -31.22 -26.55 0.95
CA PRO A 686 -30.41 -25.43 1.39
C PRO A 686 -30.05 -25.46 2.88
N LEU A 687 -30.98 -25.91 3.73
CA LEU A 687 -30.73 -25.97 5.17
C LEU A 687 -29.72 -27.06 5.55
N SER A 688 -29.68 -28.18 4.83
CA SER A 688 -28.68 -29.26 5.09
C SER A 688 -27.28 -28.86 4.65
N TYR A 689 -27.15 -28.17 3.52
CA TYR A 689 -25.87 -27.62 3.11
C TYR A 689 -25.41 -26.51 4.08
N ALA A 690 -26.32 -25.72 4.67
CA ALA A 690 -25.93 -24.58 5.51
C ALA A 690 -25.47 -25.05 6.88
N ALA A 691 -26.05 -26.17 7.33
CA ALA A 691 -25.61 -26.90 8.49
C ALA A 691 -24.24 -27.56 8.30
N GLU A 692 -23.93 -28.07 7.10
CA GLU A 692 -22.62 -28.63 6.75
C GLU A 692 -21.55 -27.56 6.54
N GLY A 693 -21.87 -26.48 5.81
CA GLY A 693 -21.02 -25.30 5.61
C GLY A 693 -20.87 -24.41 6.85
N ASN A 694 -21.29 -24.91 8.02
CA ASN A 694 -21.03 -24.33 9.33
C ASN A 694 -21.43 -22.85 9.48
N SER A 695 -22.56 -22.44 8.89
CA SER A 695 -23.00 -21.03 8.82
C SER A 695 -24.29 -20.76 9.62
N PRO A 696 -24.23 -20.47 10.95
CA PRO A 696 -25.40 -20.25 11.80
C PRO A 696 -26.36 -19.17 11.31
N GLU A 697 -25.84 -18.10 10.73
CA GLU A 697 -26.60 -16.94 10.26
C GLU A 697 -27.45 -17.31 9.06
N VAL A 698 -26.92 -18.13 8.15
CA VAL A 698 -27.64 -18.65 6.98
C VAL A 698 -28.70 -19.67 7.42
N VAL A 699 -28.37 -20.55 8.38
CA VAL A 699 -29.33 -21.50 8.96
C VAL A 699 -30.51 -20.77 9.60
N GLN A 700 -30.26 -19.78 10.46
CA GLN A 700 -31.31 -19.00 11.10
C GLN A 700 -32.17 -18.27 10.07
N PHE A 701 -31.53 -17.63 9.09
CA PHE A 701 -32.22 -16.93 8.02
C PHE A 701 -33.12 -17.85 7.18
N LEU A 702 -32.65 -19.05 6.81
CA LEU A 702 -33.46 -20.04 6.09
C LEU A 702 -34.67 -20.52 6.90
N LEU A 703 -34.53 -20.68 8.22
CA LEU A 703 -35.64 -21.04 9.11
C LEU A 703 -36.67 -19.91 9.21
N ASP A 704 -36.22 -18.65 9.26
CA ASP A 704 -37.09 -17.48 9.28
C ASP A 704 -37.91 -17.37 7.97
N LEU A 705 -37.38 -17.88 6.84
CA LEU A 705 -38.12 -18.01 5.57
C LEU A 705 -39.15 -19.15 5.56
N GLY A 706 -39.25 -19.92 6.65
CA GLY A 706 -40.20 -21.02 6.77
C GLY A 706 -39.80 -22.29 6.01
N VAL A 707 -38.52 -22.43 5.67
CA VAL A 707 -37.98 -23.69 5.11
C VAL A 707 -38.22 -24.82 6.12
N LYS A 708 -38.56 -26.02 5.62
CA LYS A 708 -38.73 -27.20 6.49
C LYS A 708 -37.40 -27.50 7.20
N PRO A 709 -37.39 -27.66 8.53
CA PRO A 709 -36.16 -27.81 9.28
C PRO A 709 -35.57 -29.23 9.28
N ASP A 710 -36.37 -30.22 8.89
CA ASP A 710 -36.03 -31.65 8.99
C ASP A 710 -36.23 -32.48 7.70
N PRO A 711 -35.88 -31.97 6.50
CA PRO A 711 -35.93 -32.76 5.28
C PRO A 711 -34.80 -33.80 5.29
N LYS A 712 -35.11 -35.02 4.85
CA LYS A 712 -34.11 -36.05 4.57
C LYS A 712 -33.61 -35.92 3.15
N ASP A 713 -32.30 -36.04 2.97
CA ASP A 713 -31.68 -36.21 1.67
C ASP A 713 -31.74 -37.66 1.18
N SER A 714 -31.10 -37.94 0.03
CA SER A 714 -31.02 -39.27 -0.57
C SER A 714 -30.28 -40.29 0.30
N ASN A 715 -29.44 -39.86 1.24
CA ASN A 715 -28.77 -40.71 2.23
C ASN A 715 -29.57 -40.83 3.54
N GLY A 716 -30.77 -40.24 3.61
CA GLY A 716 -31.60 -40.21 4.80
C GLY A 716 -31.10 -39.25 5.88
N ARG A 717 -30.06 -38.45 5.60
CA ARG A 717 -29.48 -37.50 6.57
C ARG A 717 -30.33 -36.23 6.63
N THR A 718 -30.36 -35.62 7.82
CA THR A 718 -31.10 -34.37 8.09
C THR A 718 -30.11 -33.21 8.26
N PRO A 719 -30.55 -31.94 8.18
CA PRO A 719 -29.69 -30.81 8.54
C PRO A 719 -29.08 -30.94 9.94
N LEU A 720 -29.80 -31.54 10.90
CA LEU A 720 -29.28 -31.78 12.24
C LEU A 720 -28.15 -32.82 12.25
N SER A 721 -28.21 -33.85 11.38
CA SER A 721 -27.14 -34.84 11.21
C SER A 721 -25.84 -34.18 10.72
N TYR A 722 -25.94 -33.22 9.81
CA TYR A 722 -24.79 -32.43 9.32
C TYR A 722 -24.26 -31.46 10.37
N ALA A 723 -25.14 -30.74 11.07
CA ALA A 723 -24.73 -29.83 12.16
C ALA A 723 -24.00 -30.58 13.29
N ALA A 724 -24.40 -31.83 13.56
CA ALA A 724 -23.78 -32.67 14.57
C ALA A 724 -22.42 -33.22 14.12
N GLU A 725 -22.26 -33.55 12.83
CA GLU A 725 -20.95 -33.92 12.24
C GLU A 725 -19.96 -32.76 12.28
N GLN A 726 -20.41 -31.51 12.12
CA GLN A 726 -19.54 -30.33 12.18
C GLN A 726 -19.25 -29.86 13.61
N CYS A 727 -19.80 -30.51 14.64
CA CYS A 727 -19.70 -30.11 16.05
C CYS A 727 -20.10 -28.63 16.34
N ASN A 728 -21.00 -28.03 15.55
CA ASN A 728 -21.45 -26.66 15.80
C ASN A 728 -22.68 -26.61 16.74
N GLY A 729 -22.41 -26.34 18.02
CA GLY A 729 -23.45 -26.22 19.05
C GLY A 729 -24.43 -25.06 18.88
N VAL A 730 -24.12 -24.05 18.06
CA VAL A 730 -25.01 -22.92 17.72
C VAL A 730 -26.04 -23.37 16.69
N ILE A 731 -25.61 -24.00 15.60
CA ILE A 731 -26.52 -24.53 14.56
C ILE A 731 -27.44 -25.61 15.13
N VAL A 732 -26.90 -26.52 15.94
CA VAL A 732 -27.70 -27.53 16.66
C VAL A 732 -28.74 -26.86 17.55
N HIS A 733 -28.38 -25.76 18.23
CA HIS A 733 -29.34 -25.03 19.04
C HIS A 733 -30.46 -24.39 18.20
N ILE A 734 -30.09 -23.72 17.11
CA ILE A 734 -31.02 -23.06 16.19
C ILE A 734 -32.03 -24.07 15.60
N LEU A 735 -31.54 -25.20 15.09
CA LEU A 735 -32.40 -26.25 14.51
C LEU A 735 -33.36 -26.84 15.56
N LEU A 736 -32.85 -27.17 16.75
CA LEU A 736 -33.68 -27.74 17.82
C LEU A 736 -34.68 -26.73 18.42
N ALA A 737 -34.43 -25.42 18.31
CA ALA A 737 -35.35 -24.40 18.78
C ALA A 737 -36.67 -24.37 17.97
N THR A 738 -36.66 -24.89 16.74
CA THR A 738 -37.86 -24.94 15.88
C THR A 738 -38.96 -25.86 16.40
N SER A 739 -38.64 -26.79 17.33
CA SER A 739 -39.52 -27.85 17.83
C SER A 739 -40.15 -28.75 16.74
N LYS A 740 -39.58 -28.72 15.53
CA LYS A 740 -40.06 -29.43 14.33
C LYS A 740 -39.01 -30.40 13.75
N VAL A 741 -37.92 -30.63 14.49
CA VAL A 741 -36.80 -31.49 14.11
C VAL A 741 -36.80 -32.73 14.97
N ASP A 742 -36.75 -33.91 14.34
CA ASP A 742 -36.56 -35.18 15.02
C ASP A 742 -35.08 -35.42 15.32
N MET A 743 -34.74 -35.29 16.60
CA MET A 743 -33.38 -35.45 17.09
C MET A 743 -32.85 -36.89 17.05
N ASN A 744 -33.71 -37.88 16.83
CA ASN A 744 -33.35 -39.29 16.68
C ASN A 744 -33.53 -39.77 15.24
N SER A 745 -33.67 -38.87 14.27
CA SER A 745 -33.83 -39.27 12.88
C SER A 745 -32.63 -40.09 12.39
N GLU A 746 -32.88 -41.37 12.11
CA GLU A 746 -31.89 -42.29 11.54
C GLU A 746 -31.69 -42.03 10.04
N ASP A 747 -30.44 -42.01 9.59
CA ASP A 747 -30.06 -42.07 8.18
C ASP A 747 -30.06 -43.51 7.64
N LEU A 748 -29.64 -43.72 6.38
CA LEU A 748 -29.60 -45.06 5.78
C LEU A 748 -28.61 -46.02 6.45
N HIS A 749 -27.64 -45.51 7.21
CA HIS A 749 -26.72 -46.29 8.04
C HIS A 749 -27.26 -46.52 9.46
N ARG A 750 -28.51 -46.12 9.71
CA ARG A 750 -29.16 -46.14 11.02
C ARG A 750 -28.46 -45.24 12.05
N TRP A 751 -27.70 -44.25 11.60
CA TRP A 751 -27.06 -43.29 12.47
C TRP A 751 -28.00 -42.12 12.77
N THR A 752 -28.10 -41.79 14.05
CA THR A 752 -28.75 -40.56 14.52
C THR A 752 -27.75 -39.41 14.51
N PRO A 753 -28.19 -38.14 14.61
CA PRO A 753 -27.27 -37.00 14.74
C PRO A 753 -26.25 -37.17 15.87
N LEU A 754 -26.62 -37.80 16.99
CA LEU A 754 -25.69 -38.08 18.09
C LEU A 754 -24.54 -39.01 17.67
N HIS A 755 -24.78 -39.98 16.77
CA HIS A 755 -23.74 -40.88 16.27
C HIS A 755 -22.68 -40.12 15.47
N TRP A 756 -23.10 -39.13 14.68
CA TRP A 756 -22.20 -38.29 13.88
C TRP A 756 -21.25 -37.44 14.74
N THR A 757 -21.65 -37.04 15.96
CA THR A 757 -20.75 -36.32 16.89
C THR A 757 -19.56 -37.18 17.38
N LEU A 758 -19.69 -38.51 17.34
CA LEU A 758 -18.66 -39.43 17.84
C LEU A 758 -17.50 -39.64 16.85
N GLN A 759 -17.64 -39.16 15.61
CA GLN A 759 -16.61 -39.25 14.58
C GLN A 759 -15.58 -38.11 14.64
N VAL A 760 -15.85 -37.09 15.45
CA VAL A 760 -15.02 -35.87 15.55
C VAL A 760 -14.19 -35.91 16.83
N ILE A 761 -12.94 -35.44 16.76
CA ILE A 761 -11.98 -35.46 17.87
C ILE A 761 -12.41 -34.49 19.00
N ASP A 762 -13.12 -33.41 18.68
CA ASP A 762 -13.55 -32.36 19.61
C ASP A 762 -15.08 -32.32 19.75
N LYS A 763 -15.63 -33.29 20.50
CA LYS A 763 -17.08 -33.64 20.51
C LYS A 763 -17.86 -33.13 21.72
N ASP A 764 -17.18 -32.63 22.74
CA ASP A 764 -17.71 -32.57 24.11
C ASP A 764 -18.92 -31.63 24.24
N LEU A 765 -18.90 -30.47 23.58
CA LEU A 765 -19.96 -29.47 23.70
C LEU A 765 -21.28 -29.91 23.04
N VAL A 766 -21.24 -30.48 21.83
CA VAL A 766 -22.46 -30.88 21.10
C VAL A 766 -23.00 -32.20 21.60
N PHE A 767 -22.11 -33.14 21.95
CA PHE A 767 -22.48 -34.41 22.55
C PHE A 767 -23.25 -34.20 23.87
N GLU A 768 -22.75 -33.33 24.77
CA GLU A 768 -23.44 -33.00 26.02
C GLU A 768 -24.81 -32.35 25.76
N LYS A 769 -24.87 -31.42 24.79
CA LYS A 769 -26.08 -30.66 24.47
C LYS A 769 -27.18 -31.51 23.83
N LEU A 770 -26.82 -32.52 23.03
CA LEU A 770 -27.77 -33.50 22.50
C LEU A 770 -28.15 -34.54 23.56
N SER A 771 -27.16 -35.16 24.24
CA SER A 771 -27.42 -36.20 25.25
C SER A 771 -28.23 -35.71 26.46
N GLY A 772 -28.12 -34.42 26.81
CA GLY A 772 -28.88 -33.79 27.89
C GLY A 772 -30.35 -33.46 27.56
N LYS A 773 -30.81 -33.63 26.33
CA LYS A 773 -32.21 -33.33 25.96
C LYS A 773 -33.14 -34.53 26.18
N HIS A 774 -34.30 -34.23 26.77
CA HIS A 774 -35.33 -35.21 27.07
C HIS A 774 -35.85 -35.87 25.79
N GLY A 775 -35.67 -37.18 25.65
CA GLY A 775 -36.13 -37.97 24.49
C GLY A 775 -35.05 -38.35 23.48
N VAL A 776 -33.79 -37.97 23.67
CA VAL A 776 -32.66 -38.53 22.89
C VAL A 776 -32.39 -39.96 23.32
N ASP A 777 -32.34 -40.88 22.36
CA ASP A 777 -31.95 -42.26 22.63
C ASP A 777 -30.43 -42.34 22.82
N ALA A 778 -29.98 -42.15 24.06
CA ALA A 778 -28.57 -42.20 24.44
C ALA A 778 -27.99 -43.63 24.46
N VAL A 779 -28.79 -44.65 24.13
CA VAL A 779 -28.34 -46.04 24.05
C VAL A 779 -27.63 -46.24 22.70
N ALA A 780 -26.44 -45.66 22.57
CA ALA A 780 -25.53 -45.87 21.45
C ALA A 780 -25.14 -47.36 21.38
N ARG A 781 -25.89 -48.15 20.61
CA ARG A 781 -25.58 -49.54 20.33
C ARG A 781 -24.93 -49.63 18.95
N ILE A 782 -23.69 -49.18 18.86
CA ILE A 782 -22.80 -49.55 17.76
C ILE A 782 -22.19 -50.89 18.18
N GLU A 783 -22.62 -52.00 17.57
CA GLU A 783 -21.88 -53.25 17.75
C GLU A 783 -20.46 -53.03 17.19
N GLU A 784 -19.42 -53.29 17.99
CA GLU A 784 -17.99 -53.07 17.69
C GLU A 784 -17.51 -53.68 16.35
N HIS A 785 -18.34 -54.46 15.66
CA HIS A 785 -18.02 -55.12 14.41
C HIS A 785 -18.19 -54.29 13.13
N GLU A 786 -18.71 -53.06 13.20
CA GLU A 786 -18.88 -52.19 12.00
C GLU A 786 -17.93 -50.98 11.95
N MET A 787 -17.06 -50.79 12.95
CA MET A 787 -16.10 -49.66 13.03
C MET A 787 -14.82 -49.82 12.18
N ALA A 788 -14.74 -50.79 11.25
CA ALA A 788 -13.62 -50.88 10.31
C ALA A 788 -14.12 -51.42 8.95
N PRO A 789 -14.06 -50.63 7.85
CA PRO A 789 -12.90 -49.82 7.45
C PRO A 789 -13.24 -48.42 6.88
N ILE A 790 -12.99 -47.34 7.62
CA ILE A 790 -12.88 -45.96 7.04
C ILE A 790 -11.70 -45.19 7.69
N LEU A 791 -10.66 -45.90 8.12
CA LEU A 791 -9.35 -45.32 8.50
C LEU A 791 -8.32 -45.45 7.37
N GLY A 792 -8.79 -45.57 6.12
CA GLY A 792 -7.94 -45.67 4.94
C GLY A 792 -8.57 -44.93 3.78
N ASP A 793 -8.44 -43.61 3.77
CA ASP A 793 -8.25 -42.77 2.57
C ASP A 793 -8.28 -41.29 2.98
N MET A 794 -7.32 -40.86 3.81
CA MET A 794 -6.82 -39.49 3.83
C MET A 794 -5.36 -39.54 4.30
N ALA A 795 -4.47 -39.76 3.34
CA ALA A 795 -3.04 -39.46 3.39
C ALA A 795 -2.69 -38.64 2.15
#